data_AF-A0A1G9MCT6-F1
#
_entry.id   AF-A0A1G9MCT6-F1
#
_cell.length_a   1.000
_cell.length_b   1.000
_cell.length_c   1.000
_cell.angle_alpha   90.00
_cell.angle_beta   90.00
_cell.angle_gamma   90.00
#
_symmetry.space_group_name_H-M   'P 1'
#
loop_
_entity.id
_entity.type
_entity.pdbx_description
1 polymer ?
#
loop_
_entity_poly.entity_id
_entity_poly.type
_entity_poly.pdbx_seq_one_letter_code
_entity_poly.pdbx_strand_id
1 'polypeptide(L)'
;MPFIQTMRWFGPHDPVSLMDIRQAGCTGVVTALHQIPVGDTWPVEAILERKARIEAGNDRYTPLHWAVVESLPVHEDIKKGLPSREKYIEHYRQSLRNLAACGIQTVCYNFMPVLDWSRTDVRYEMPDGSLGLRFVWEDFAVFDLCILQRPGAEADYTSDVAEKAREKFAGMTAAERQRLTDTVLLGLPGSEEAFELSSFQEKLDAYREIGDAGLRENLYTFIRAVAPVAEEVGIRLCIHPDDPPKPLLGLPRVVSTEADLIQLTNAHYSIANGITFCTGSLGVRADNDLTSIIRRLGSRIHFVHLRSTKREENPLNFHEADHLEGDVDMVAVIRELSLEQIRRADAGEGETDLPMRPDHGHQMLDDLEKKTYPGYSAIGRLRGLAELRGVERAVWQTLRTVLVVVLGFWGTTARADDGYRLWLKYDLLPAANRTAYAPRLNRIVASPGVPEAAVQELVAGIRGLTGKQPVVGGKEGMGAITLKINPSLVANDEGYSITSGSSGIILSARSSQGLIYASFAFLRALQTLQPLDGLSISSSPKVKYRLLNHWDNNNGTIERGYAGSSLWKWFDLPDVVDERYRDYARASASVGINGSVVNNVNASARFLTPEYLDKLAALADVFRPYGIKVYLSVFFAAPKTLGKQQTSDPLNPEVRKWWAAKTDEIYARIPDFGGFLVKANSEGEPGPQDYGRTHADGANMLAEALGNHPGIVMWRSFVYKANSNGDRAKEGFEEFKPLDGKFHPKVLVQVKNGPIDFQPREPFHPLFGAMPRTPLMMEFQLTQEYLGFATHLAYLAPMFKECLDTPVAGAGTEVGRVVDGSLHGYRMTGMAGVANTGSDRNWTGHPFGQANWYAFGRLAWDWTLAADQVATEWIHMTLTHQPEAVSSIREMMMGSREAVVNYMTPLGLHHLMGHNLHYGPEPWLAKSARPDWTAVYYHRADSLGIGFNRSASGSNALGLYSPEIQAKWGENCPPEYLLWFHHVAWSQKMANGRTLWDELCYRYDAGVKSVARMQQQWNGVKKAVDPEVFTHVAGRLSIQLREARWWRDACVQYFQTFSRMPLPVGVEKPGHSLEETKTLTDVYQLR
;
A
#
# COMPACT_ATOMS: atom_id res chain seq x y z
N MET A 1 5.11 20.80 -17.74
CA MET A 1 5.89 21.89 -18.30
C MET A 1 7.33 21.50 -18.16
N PRO A 2 8.13 21.50 -19.23
CA PRO A 2 9.54 21.19 -19.09
C PRO A 2 10.26 22.29 -18.28
N PHE A 3 11.33 21.94 -17.59
CA PHE A 3 12.27 22.87 -17.00
C PHE A 3 12.80 23.84 -18.07
N ILE A 4 13.18 25.05 -17.64
CA ILE A 4 13.97 25.93 -18.50
C ILE A 4 15.39 25.34 -18.51
N GLN A 5 15.73 24.67 -19.60
CA GLN A 5 17.02 24.03 -19.76
C GLN A 5 18.08 25.09 -20.03
N THR A 6 19.05 25.18 -19.12
CA THR A 6 20.07 26.22 -19.10
C THR A 6 21.48 25.64 -19.05
N MET A 7 22.45 26.46 -19.46
CA MET A 7 23.85 26.22 -19.20
C MET A 7 24.51 27.50 -18.70
N ARG A 8 25.53 27.35 -17.84
CA ARG A 8 26.37 28.47 -17.41
C ARG A 8 27.26 28.94 -18.57
N TRP A 9 27.31 30.26 -18.76
CA TRP A 9 28.19 30.92 -19.72
C TRP A 9 28.99 32.02 -19.01
N PHE A 10 30.31 31.93 -19.08
CA PHE A 10 31.22 32.84 -18.36
C PHE A 10 31.46 34.17 -19.11
N GLY A 11 30.87 34.35 -20.28
CA GLY A 11 30.91 35.59 -21.06
C GLY A 11 31.67 35.43 -22.38
N PRO A 12 32.00 36.54 -23.07
CA PRO A 12 32.51 36.50 -24.44
C PRO A 12 33.79 35.70 -24.69
N HIS A 13 34.57 35.41 -23.63
CA HIS A 13 35.82 34.66 -23.70
C HIS A 13 35.67 33.18 -23.32
N ASP A 14 34.46 32.74 -22.96
CA ASP A 14 34.17 31.34 -22.68
C ASP A 14 34.41 30.50 -23.95
N PRO A 15 35.21 29.41 -23.89
CA PRO A 15 35.40 28.51 -25.03
C PRO A 15 34.10 27.83 -25.47
N VAL A 16 33.08 27.79 -24.61
CA VAL A 16 31.74 27.35 -24.97
C VAL A 16 30.95 28.54 -25.48
N SER A 17 30.70 28.56 -26.79
CA SER A 17 29.98 29.66 -27.44
C SER A 17 28.48 29.61 -27.10
N LEU A 18 27.81 30.75 -27.24
CA LEU A 18 26.34 30.81 -27.15
C LEU A 18 25.66 29.91 -28.20
N MET A 19 26.31 29.65 -29.34
CA MET A 19 25.81 28.73 -30.35
C MET A 19 25.90 27.27 -29.88
N ASP A 20 26.98 26.89 -29.19
CA ASP A 20 27.11 25.54 -28.61
C ASP A 20 26.01 25.30 -27.57
N ILE A 21 25.70 26.31 -26.74
CA ILE A 21 24.60 26.26 -25.77
C ILE A 21 23.24 26.09 -26.47
N ARG A 22 23.01 26.81 -27.58
CA ARG A 22 21.79 26.62 -28.41
C ARG A 22 21.73 25.21 -29.01
N GLN A 23 22.85 24.70 -29.55
CA GLN A 23 22.93 23.38 -30.15
C GLN A 23 22.73 22.26 -29.13
N ALA A 24 23.10 22.48 -27.87
CA ALA A 24 22.77 21.57 -26.79
C ALA A 24 21.27 21.49 -26.47
N GLY A 25 20.46 22.39 -27.04
CA GLY A 25 19.01 22.47 -26.87
C GLY A 25 18.58 23.29 -25.65
N CYS A 26 19.46 24.16 -25.12
CA CYS A 26 19.08 25.10 -24.07
C CYS A 26 18.23 26.23 -24.63
N THR A 27 17.31 26.73 -23.80
CA THR A 27 16.51 27.94 -24.10
C THR A 27 16.88 29.10 -23.19
N GLY A 28 17.59 28.85 -22.09
CA GLY A 28 18.09 29.88 -21.18
C GLY A 28 19.60 29.81 -20.95
N VAL A 29 20.16 30.93 -20.54
CA VAL A 29 21.57 31.08 -20.12
C VAL A 29 21.62 31.50 -18.67
N VAL A 30 22.52 30.87 -17.93
CA VAL A 30 22.93 31.27 -16.59
C VAL A 30 24.23 32.05 -16.73
N THR A 31 24.29 33.31 -16.32
CA THR A 31 25.51 34.12 -16.45
C THR A 31 25.56 35.26 -15.42
N ALA A 32 26.66 36.01 -15.39
CA ALA A 32 26.85 37.20 -14.57
C ALA A 32 27.70 38.26 -15.29
N LEU A 33 27.72 39.49 -14.78
CA LEU A 33 28.54 40.58 -15.31
C LEU A 33 29.92 40.57 -14.65
N HIS A 34 30.77 39.62 -15.04
CA HIS A 34 32.12 39.42 -14.48
C HIS A 34 33.05 40.64 -14.59
N GLN A 35 32.77 41.57 -15.51
CA GLN A 35 33.54 42.81 -15.68
C GLN A 35 33.25 43.88 -14.63
N ILE A 36 32.18 43.70 -13.83
CA ILE A 36 31.79 44.66 -12.79
C ILE A 36 32.41 44.21 -11.46
N PRO A 37 33.16 45.07 -10.76
CA PRO A 37 33.73 44.74 -9.46
C PRO A 37 32.67 44.28 -8.45
N VAL A 38 33.05 43.34 -7.57
CA VAL A 38 32.16 42.83 -6.51
C VAL A 38 31.73 43.98 -5.60
N GLY A 39 30.44 44.09 -5.34
CA GLY A 39 29.86 45.13 -4.49
C GLY A 39 29.50 46.43 -5.21
N ASP A 40 29.87 46.60 -6.49
CA ASP A 40 29.40 47.72 -7.30
C ASP A 40 28.00 47.47 -7.87
N THR A 41 27.25 48.55 -8.06
CA THR A 41 25.91 48.50 -8.66
C THR A 41 25.99 48.08 -10.12
N TRP A 42 25.22 47.07 -10.52
CA TRP A 42 25.13 46.68 -11.93
C TRP A 42 24.29 47.70 -12.72
N PRO A 43 24.88 48.43 -13.68
CA PRO A 43 24.15 49.45 -14.44
C PRO A 43 23.24 48.79 -15.49
N VAL A 44 22.11 49.44 -15.78
CA VAL A 44 21.10 48.96 -16.74
C VAL A 44 21.72 48.72 -18.11
N GLU A 45 22.63 49.59 -18.55
CA GLU A 45 23.31 49.51 -19.84
C GLU A 45 24.11 48.21 -20.00
N ALA A 46 24.87 47.82 -18.97
CA ALA A 46 25.66 46.59 -19.00
C ALA A 46 24.78 45.33 -18.97
N ILE A 47 23.65 45.39 -18.24
CA ILE A 47 22.66 44.30 -18.21
C ILE A 47 22.03 44.12 -19.60
N LEU A 48 21.60 45.22 -20.22
CA LEU A 48 21.00 45.20 -21.55
C LEU A 48 22.00 44.77 -22.63
N GLU A 49 23.27 45.20 -22.56
CA GLU A 49 24.31 44.76 -23.49
C GLU A 49 24.50 43.24 -23.41
N ARG A 50 24.62 42.69 -22.20
CA ARG A 50 24.77 41.25 -21.99
C ARG A 50 23.55 40.49 -22.49
N LYS A 51 22.35 40.97 -22.18
CA LYS A 51 21.09 40.38 -22.64
C LYS A 51 21.00 40.38 -24.17
N ALA A 52 21.28 41.51 -24.82
CA ALA A 52 21.28 41.63 -26.28
C ALA A 52 22.26 40.66 -26.94
N ARG A 53 23.42 40.43 -26.34
CA ARG A 53 24.40 39.47 -26.84
C ARG A 53 23.90 38.01 -26.75
N ILE A 54 23.26 37.64 -25.64
CA ILE A 54 22.66 36.30 -25.46
C ILE A 54 21.53 36.07 -26.48
N GLU A 55 20.69 37.08 -26.65
CA GLU A 55 19.50 37.04 -27.50
C GLU A 55 19.80 37.28 -28.99
N ALA A 56 21.06 37.60 -29.34
CA ALA A 56 21.49 37.81 -30.71
C ALA A 56 21.21 36.57 -31.57
N GLY A 57 20.47 36.75 -32.67
CA GLY A 57 20.08 35.67 -33.57
C GLY A 57 18.80 34.92 -33.19
N ASN A 58 18.04 35.37 -32.16
CA ASN A 58 16.72 34.82 -31.83
C ASN A 58 15.67 34.94 -32.95
N ASP A 59 15.90 35.81 -33.92
CA ASP A 59 15.11 35.93 -35.16
C ASP A 59 15.38 34.79 -36.16
N ARG A 60 16.52 34.10 -36.02
CA ARG A 60 16.99 33.06 -36.96
C ARG A 60 17.12 31.66 -36.36
N TYR A 61 17.45 31.55 -35.08
CA TYR A 61 17.73 30.29 -34.38
C TYR A 61 16.82 30.10 -33.16
N THR A 62 16.85 28.91 -32.54
CA THR A 62 16.11 28.62 -31.29
C THR A 62 16.34 29.74 -30.27
N PRO A 63 15.28 30.40 -29.76
CA PRO A 63 15.43 31.51 -28.84
C PRO A 63 16.21 31.15 -27.59
N LEU A 64 17.18 32.00 -27.25
CA LEU A 64 17.98 31.92 -26.04
C LEU A 64 17.76 33.21 -25.25
N HIS A 65 17.54 33.12 -23.94
CA HIS A 65 17.34 34.29 -23.06
C HIS A 65 18.22 34.21 -21.82
N TRP A 66 18.45 35.34 -21.16
CA TRP A 66 19.12 35.35 -19.86
C TRP A 66 18.14 34.91 -18.77
N ALA A 67 18.25 33.65 -18.34
CA ALA A 67 17.30 33.03 -17.42
C ALA A 67 17.64 33.28 -15.94
N VAL A 68 18.93 33.19 -15.58
CA VAL A 68 19.38 33.29 -14.18
C VAL A 68 20.67 34.11 -14.11
N VAL A 69 20.75 34.98 -13.11
CA VAL A 69 22.01 35.58 -12.68
C VAL A 69 22.71 34.62 -11.73
N GLU A 70 23.89 34.11 -12.10
CA GLU A 70 24.72 33.30 -11.19
C GLU A 70 26.21 33.66 -11.27
N SER A 71 26.77 34.30 -10.25
CA SER A 71 26.10 34.92 -9.09
C SER A 71 25.95 36.42 -9.28
N LEU A 72 25.00 37.03 -8.57
CA LEU A 72 25.18 38.42 -8.15
C LEU A 72 26.01 38.34 -6.87
N PRO A 73 27.32 38.69 -6.90
CA PRO A 73 28.21 38.37 -5.81
C PRO A 73 27.92 39.23 -4.58
N VAL A 74 27.93 38.59 -3.41
CA VAL A 74 27.78 39.26 -2.10
C VAL A 74 29.15 39.72 -1.63
N HIS A 75 29.29 41.01 -1.34
CA HIS A 75 30.56 41.60 -0.90
C HIS A 75 31.01 41.05 0.46
N GLU A 76 32.31 40.81 0.65
CA GLU A 76 32.88 40.22 1.86
C GLU A 76 32.56 41.02 3.13
N ASP A 77 32.47 42.34 3.06
CA ASP A 77 32.09 43.16 4.22
C ASP A 77 30.68 42.88 4.74
N ILE A 78 29.77 42.42 3.86
CA ILE A 78 28.44 41.93 4.26
C ILE A 78 28.59 40.63 5.04
N LYS A 79 29.34 39.67 4.48
CA LYS A 79 29.60 38.37 5.11
C LYS A 79 30.30 38.52 6.47
N LYS A 80 31.21 39.50 6.58
CA LYS A 80 31.95 39.82 7.80
C LYS A 80 31.17 40.65 8.82
N GLY A 81 30.07 41.28 8.42
CA GLY A 81 29.28 42.16 9.28
C GLY A 81 29.95 43.51 9.60
N LEU A 82 30.84 44.00 8.75
CA LEU A 82 31.54 45.28 8.96
C LEU A 82 30.62 46.49 8.74
N PRO A 83 30.90 47.68 9.32
CA PRO A 83 30.05 48.86 9.18
C PRO A 83 29.80 49.30 7.71
N SER A 84 30.77 49.06 6.82
CA SER A 84 30.66 49.31 5.38
C SER A 84 29.61 48.46 4.67
N ARG A 85 29.09 47.39 5.31
CA ARG A 85 28.07 46.50 4.73
C ARG A 85 26.81 47.24 4.27
N GLU A 86 26.41 48.31 4.96
CA GLU A 86 25.22 49.11 4.61
C GLU A 86 25.31 49.67 3.18
N LYS A 87 26.48 50.18 2.80
CA LYS A 87 26.74 50.69 1.44
C LYS A 87 26.54 49.57 0.40
N TYR A 88 27.14 48.41 0.64
CA TYR A 88 27.10 47.28 -0.29
C TYR A 88 25.72 46.63 -0.36
N ILE A 89 24.97 46.59 0.75
CA ILE A 89 23.57 46.16 0.76
C ILE A 89 22.73 47.09 -0.13
N GLU A 90 22.96 48.40 -0.08
CA GLU A 90 22.22 49.33 -0.93
C GLU A 90 22.60 49.19 -2.42
N HIS A 91 23.87 48.99 -2.73
CA HIS A 91 24.29 48.66 -4.11
C HIS A 91 23.66 47.35 -4.61
N TYR A 92 23.57 46.34 -3.73
CA TYR A 92 22.92 45.07 -4.05
C TYR A 92 21.43 45.28 -4.33
N ARG A 93 20.71 46.00 -3.46
CA ARG A 93 19.30 46.39 -3.68
C ARG A 93 19.12 47.13 -5.00
N GLN A 94 19.97 48.10 -5.31
CA GLN A 94 19.88 48.84 -6.57
C GLN A 94 20.14 47.93 -7.78
N SER A 95 21.07 46.97 -7.67
CA SER A 95 21.31 45.97 -8.71
C SER A 95 20.10 45.07 -8.92
N LEU A 96 19.40 44.66 -7.85
CA LEU A 96 18.13 43.92 -7.96
C LEU A 96 17.06 44.72 -8.70
N ARG A 97 16.92 46.02 -8.41
CA ARG A 97 16.00 46.92 -9.12
C ARG A 97 16.37 47.03 -10.61
N ASN A 98 17.65 47.17 -10.92
CA ASN A 98 18.13 47.29 -12.30
C ASN A 98 17.93 45.98 -13.10
N LEU A 99 18.20 44.82 -12.48
CA LEU A 99 17.95 43.50 -13.06
C LEU A 99 16.46 43.30 -13.36
N ALA A 100 15.59 43.63 -12.40
CA ALA A 100 14.15 43.57 -12.57
C ALA A 100 13.66 44.50 -13.69
N ALA A 101 14.17 45.73 -13.76
CA ALA A 101 13.87 46.69 -14.84
C ALA A 101 14.30 46.18 -16.23
N CYS A 102 15.31 45.31 -16.31
CA CYS A 102 15.74 44.66 -17.55
C CYS A 102 14.99 43.35 -17.84
N GLY A 103 14.04 42.95 -16.99
CA GLY A 103 13.22 41.75 -17.13
C GLY A 103 13.91 40.46 -16.67
N ILE A 104 14.93 40.56 -15.81
CA ILE A 104 15.57 39.39 -15.19
C ILE A 104 14.93 39.18 -13.82
N GLN A 105 14.52 37.95 -13.51
CA GLN A 105 13.69 37.65 -12.33
C GLN A 105 14.32 36.69 -11.33
N THR A 106 15.36 35.93 -11.70
CA THR A 106 15.98 34.93 -10.83
C THR A 106 17.44 35.27 -10.58
N VAL A 107 17.80 35.41 -9.30
CA VAL A 107 19.15 35.77 -8.87
C VAL A 107 19.66 34.72 -7.89
N CYS A 108 20.64 33.94 -8.35
CA CYS A 108 21.39 33.03 -7.52
C CYS A 108 22.56 33.78 -6.85
N TYR A 109 22.75 33.55 -5.56
CA TYR A 109 23.88 34.08 -4.80
C TYR A 109 24.43 33.00 -3.88
N ASN A 110 25.63 33.21 -3.35
CA ASN A 110 26.15 32.39 -2.27
C ASN A 110 26.59 33.29 -1.11
N PHE A 111 26.71 32.70 0.07
CA PHE A 111 27.22 33.39 1.26
C PHE A 111 28.46 32.67 1.83
N MET A 112 29.14 31.91 0.97
CA MET A 112 30.32 31.14 1.33
C MET A 112 31.49 32.08 1.61
N PRO A 113 32.15 31.99 2.78
CA PRO A 113 33.27 32.86 3.12
C PRO A 113 34.51 32.43 2.33
N VAL A 114 35.20 33.40 1.71
CA VAL A 114 36.47 33.24 0.99
C VAL A 114 36.45 32.29 -0.21
N LEU A 115 36.03 31.02 -0.07
CA LEU A 115 36.00 29.98 -1.10
C LEU A 115 34.56 29.62 -1.50
N ASP A 116 34.20 29.95 -2.75
CA ASP A 116 32.88 29.67 -3.36
C ASP A 116 32.67 28.18 -3.64
N TRP A 117 33.74 27.43 -3.86
CA TRP A 117 33.71 25.96 -3.98
C TRP A 117 35.10 25.39 -3.68
N SER A 118 35.22 24.08 -3.46
CA SER A 118 36.55 23.46 -3.23
C SER A 118 36.64 22.04 -3.77
N ARG A 119 37.73 21.75 -4.47
CA ARG A 119 38.16 20.42 -4.92
C ARG A 119 39.65 20.26 -4.64
N THR A 120 40.15 19.03 -4.66
CA THR A 120 41.59 18.73 -4.49
C THR A 120 42.22 18.19 -5.77
N ASP A 121 41.38 17.74 -6.71
CA ASP A 121 41.78 17.39 -8.07
C ASP A 121 40.68 17.82 -9.06
N VAL A 122 41.06 18.58 -10.08
CA VAL A 122 40.16 19.05 -11.15
C VAL A 122 40.37 18.31 -12.48
N ARG A 123 41.26 17.32 -12.48
CA ARG A 123 41.61 16.46 -13.63
C ARG A 123 41.63 14.99 -13.22
N TYR A 124 40.72 14.60 -12.33
CA TYR A 124 40.62 13.21 -11.88
C TYR A 124 40.15 12.32 -13.03
N GLU A 125 40.97 11.37 -13.43
CA GLU A 125 40.67 10.47 -14.55
C GLU A 125 39.63 9.41 -14.13
N MET A 126 38.49 9.43 -14.82
CA MET A 126 37.42 8.46 -14.68
C MET A 126 37.80 7.15 -15.39
N PRO A 127 37.15 6.01 -15.08
CA PRO A 127 37.50 4.71 -15.68
C PRO A 127 37.42 4.64 -17.21
N ASP A 128 36.71 5.57 -17.85
CA ASP A 128 36.56 5.67 -19.31
C ASP A 128 37.56 6.64 -19.97
N GLY A 129 38.46 7.26 -19.18
CA GLY A 129 39.44 8.24 -19.64
C GLY A 129 38.92 9.69 -19.71
N SER A 130 37.67 9.95 -19.32
CA SER A 130 37.18 11.32 -19.12
C SER A 130 37.74 11.94 -17.83
N LEU A 131 37.70 13.27 -17.71
CA LEU A 131 38.19 13.96 -16.51
C LEU A 131 37.03 14.56 -15.70
N GLY A 132 36.95 14.20 -14.42
CA GLY A 132 36.00 14.72 -13.44
C GLY A 132 36.66 15.56 -12.35
N LEU A 133 35.84 16.13 -11.47
CA LEU A 133 36.32 16.83 -10.27
C LEU A 133 36.25 15.90 -9.07
N ARG A 134 37.22 16.01 -8.16
CA ARG A 134 37.31 15.17 -6.97
C ARG A 134 37.76 15.98 -5.76
N PHE A 135 37.24 15.61 -4.60
CA PHE A 135 37.61 16.15 -3.30
C PHE A 135 38.07 15.01 -2.40
N VAL A 136 39.27 15.16 -1.84
CA VAL A 136 39.90 14.22 -0.91
C VAL A 136 40.24 14.99 0.36
N TRP A 137 39.67 14.58 1.48
CA TRP A 137 39.82 15.24 2.77
C TRP A 137 41.28 15.27 3.24
N GLU A 138 42.01 14.19 3.01
CA GLU A 138 43.44 14.11 3.34
C GLU A 138 44.28 15.08 2.50
N ASP A 139 43.97 15.28 1.21
CA ASP A 139 44.66 16.27 0.37
C ASP A 139 44.36 17.70 0.81
N PHE A 140 43.12 17.95 1.21
CA PHE A 140 42.75 19.25 1.76
C PHE A 140 43.50 19.53 3.08
N ALA A 141 43.71 18.51 3.92
CA ALA A 141 44.52 18.59 5.12
C ALA A 141 46.02 18.84 4.83
N VAL A 142 46.57 18.25 3.77
CA VAL A 142 47.95 18.55 3.30
C VAL A 142 48.09 20.03 3.00
N PHE A 143 47.13 20.58 2.26
CA PHE A 143 47.14 22.01 1.94
C PHE A 143 47.12 22.86 3.21
N ASP A 144 46.18 22.62 4.13
CA ASP A 144 45.99 23.45 5.32
C ASP A 144 47.14 23.33 6.34
N LEU A 145 47.56 22.11 6.67
CA LEU A 145 48.54 21.83 7.73
C LEU A 145 49.99 22.03 7.27
N CYS A 146 50.30 21.76 6.00
CA CYS A 146 51.69 21.66 5.53
C CYS A 146 52.07 22.75 4.52
N ILE A 147 51.15 23.13 3.62
CA ILE A 147 51.42 24.14 2.58
C ILE A 147 51.10 25.54 3.09
N LEU A 148 49.85 25.78 3.49
CA LEU A 148 49.38 27.04 4.06
C LEU A 148 49.93 27.24 5.48
N GLN A 149 49.99 26.16 6.26
CA GLN A 149 50.40 26.16 7.68
C GLN A 149 49.53 27.11 8.51
N ARG A 150 48.21 27.04 8.30
CA ARG A 150 47.28 27.95 8.96
C ARG A 150 47.37 27.82 10.49
N PRO A 151 47.48 28.93 11.23
CA PRO A 151 47.53 28.90 12.68
C PRO A 151 46.29 28.19 13.28
N GLY A 152 46.53 27.18 14.13
CA GLY A 152 45.46 26.43 14.80
C GLY A 152 44.77 25.35 13.96
N ALA A 153 45.21 25.10 12.71
CA ALA A 153 44.55 24.16 11.81
C ALA A 153 44.45 22.71 12.33
N GLU A 154 45.38 22.29 13.21
CA GLU A 154 45.35 20.94 13.80
C GLU A 154 44.05 20.62 14.55
N ALA A 155 43.32 21.63 15.04
CA ALA A 155 42.05 21.41 15.74
C ALA A 155 40.91 20.96 14.80
N ASP A 156 41.04 21.18 13.49
CA ASP A 156 39.99 20.90 12.50
C ASP A 156 40.09 19.49 11.90
N TYR A 157 41.17 18.75 12.23
CA TYR A 157 41.45 17.41 11.71
C TYR A 157 41.59 16.39 12.85
N THR A 158 41.28 15.14 12.57
CA THR A 158 41.61 14.04 13.50
C THR A 158 43.11 13.77 13.46
N SER A 159 43.66 13.19 14.53
CA SER A 159 45.08 12.85 14.61
C SER A 159 45.54 11.95 13.45
N ASP A 160 44.70 10.99 13.04
CA ASP A 160 44.98 10.09 11.91
C ASP A 160 45.05 10.84 10.57
N VAL A 161 44.15 11.79 10.33
CA VAL A 161 44.17 12.59 9.09
C VAL A 161 45.39 13.52 9.08
N ALA A 162 45.71 14.15 10.22
CA ALA A 162 46.87 15.03 10.33
C ALA A 162 48.20 14.29 10.12
N GLU A 163 48.34 13.09 10.68
CA GLU A 163 49.52 12.22 10.48
C GLU A 163 49.66 11.81 9.01
N LYS A 164 48.60 11.28 8.41
CA LYS A 164 48.58 10.91 6.99
C LYS A 164 48.86 12.09 6.06
N ALA A 165 48.36 13.29 6.38
CA ALA A 165 48.65 14.48 5.61
C ALA A 165 50.15 14.84 5.66
N ARG A 166 50.78 14.78 6.83
CA ARG A 166 52.23 15.06 6.97
C ARG A 166 53.07 14.01 6.25
N GLU A 167 52.71 12.74 6.34
CA GLU A 167 53.35 11.65 5.60
C GLU A 167 53.22 11.84 4.08
N LYS A 168 52.01 12.13 3.60
CA LYS A 168 51.74 12.40 2.19
C LYS A 168 52.55 13.60 1.69
N PHE A 169 52.57 14.69 2.44
CA PHE A 169 53.35 15.88 2.11
C PHE A 169 54.85 15.59 1.96
N ALA A 170 55.43 14.77 2.86
CA ALA A 170 56.83 14.38 2.80
C ALA A 170 57.17 13.61 1.50
N GLY A 171 56.21 12.85 0.96
CA GLY A 171 56.34 12.14 -0.31
C GLY A 171 56.02 12.97 -1.57
N MET A 172 55.33 14.11 -1.44
CA MET A 172 54.95 14.94 -2.60
C MET A 172 56.14 15.72 -3.18
N THR A 173 56.24 15.71 -4.51
CA THR A 173 57.13 16.58 -5.29
C THR A 173 56.69 18.05 -5.21
N ALA A 174 57.60 18.97 -5.52
CA ALA A 174 57.27 20.39 -5.60
C ALA A 174 56.13 20.67 -6.61
N ALA A 175 56.09 19.94 -7.72
CA ALA A 175 55.06 20.08 -8.74
C ALA A 175 53.68 19.61 -8.25
N GLU A 176 53.61 18.52 -7.47
CA GLU A 176 52.36 18.06 -6.86
C GLU A 176 51.83 19.03 -5.81
N ARG A 177 52.73 19.58 -4.98
CA ARG A 177 52.38 20.61 -3.99
C ARG A 177 51.83 21.86 -4.67
N GLN A 178 52.49 22.32 -5.74
CA GLN A 178 52.01 23.46 -6.52
C GLN A 178 50.64 23.18 -7.15
N ARG A 179 50.43 22.01 -7.76
CA ARG A 179 49.12 21.66 -8.35
C ARG A 179 47.99 21.64 -7.32
N LEU A 180 48.24 21.10 -6.13
CA LEU A 180 47.26 21.09 -5.05
C LEU A 180 46.96 22.52 -4.57
N THR A 181 48.00 23.36 -4.40
CA THR A 181 47.85 24.78 -4.08
C THR A 181 46.99 25.49 -5.13
N ASP A 182 47.33 25.34 -6.40
CA ASP A 182 46.58 25.96 -7.50
C ASP A 182 45.12 25.50 -7.47
N THR A 183 44.89 24.20 -7.27
CA THR A 183 43.54 23.60 -7.27
C THR A 183 42.68 24.08 -6.12
N VAL A 184 43.21 24.17 -4.90
CA VAL A 184 42.45 24.67 -3.74
C VAL A 184 42.16 26.17 -3.89
N LEU A 185 43.10 26.94 -4.44
CA LEU A 185 42.93 28.39 -4.64
C LEU A 185 42.02 28.76 -5.83
N LEU A 186 41.72 27.83 -6.75
CA LEU A 186 40.74 28.05 -7.84
C LEU A 186 39.32 28.38 -7.32
N GLY A 187 39.01 28.03 -6.07
CA GLY A 187 37.72 28.31 -5.43
C GLY A 187 37.49 29.78 -5.05
N LEU A 188 38.47 30.67 -5.27
CA LEU A 188 38.37 32.09 -4.92
C LEU A 188 37.43 32.86 -5.87
N PRO A 189 36.55 33.75 -5.34
CA PRO A 189 35.65 34.54 -6.16
C PRO A 189 36.40 35.43 -7.15
N GLY A 190 36.16 35.23 -8.45
CA GLY A 190 36.54 36.17 -9.51
C GLY A 190 38.03 36.28 -9.84
N SER A 191 38.88 35.30 -9.49
CA SER A 191 40.33 35.40 -9.77
C SER A 191 40.78 34.58 -10.97
N GLU A 192 41.28 35.28 -11.99
CA GLU A 192 42.30 34.76 -12.91
C GLU A 192 43.74 35.02 -12.39
N GLU A 193 43.88 35.68 -11.23
CA GLU A 193 45.17 36.02 -10.62
C GLU A 193 45.63 34.94 -9.62
N ALA A 194 46.88 34.51 -9.76
CA ALA A 194 47.53 33.63 -8.80
C ALA A 194 47.69 34.36 -7.45
N PHE A 195 47.05 33.84 -6.40
CA PHE A 195 47.19 34.39 -5.06
C PHE A 195 48.48 33.91 -4.38
N GLU A 196 49.19 34.85 -3.78
CA GLU A 196 50.22 34.54 -2.78
C GLU A 196 49.56 33.99 -1.51
N LEU A 197 50.08 32.90 -0.94
CA LEU A 197 49.51 32.23 0.24
C LEU A 197 49.33 33.18 1.44
N SER A 198 50.19 34.18 1.59
CA SER A 198 50.08 35.21 2.63
C SER A 198 48.80 36.03 2.51
N SER A 199 48.45 36.47 1.30
CA SER A 199 47.22 37.22 1.04
C SER A 199 45.96 36.37 1.25
N PHE A 200 46.07 35.06 1.02
CA PHE A 200 44.99 34.12 1.32
C PHE A 200 44.80 33.94 2.83
N GLN A 201 45.90 33.79 3.60
CA GLN A 201 45.84 33.73 5.05
C GLN A 201 45.23 34.99 5.67
N GLU A 202 45.57 36.19 5.16
CA GLU A 202 44.96 37.45 5.61
C GLU A 202 43.44 37.47 5.45
N LYS A 203 42.92 36.87 4.36
CA LYS A 203 41.46 36.73 4.15
C LYS A 203 40.83 35.78 5.17
N LEU A 204 41.50 34.67 5.52
CA LEU A 204 41.02 33.75 6.55
C LEU A 204 41.00 34.39 7.93
N ASP A 205 42.05 35.13 8.27
CA ASP A 205 42.18 35.81 9.56
C ASP A 205 41.07 36.84 9.78
N ALA A 206 40.56 37.46 8.72
CA ALA A 206 39.43 38.38 8.78
C ALA A 206 38.10 37.74 9.23
N TYR A 207 38.00 36.40 9.22
CA TYR A 207 36.81 35.66 9.67
C TYR A 207 36.97 35.01 11.06
N ARG A 208 38.16 35.09 11.67
CA ARG A 208 38.52 34.36 12.89
C ARG A 208 37.53 34.54 14.05
N GLU A 209 37.03 35.75 14.23
CA GLU A 209 36.15 36.12 15.36
C GLU A 209 34.65 35.99 15.05
N ILE A 210 34.28 35.56 13.83
CA ILE A 210 32.88 35.56 13.38
C ILE A 210 32.16 34.27 13.77
N GLY A 211 32.80 33.12 13.51
CA GLY A 211 32.22 31.79 13.78
C GLY A 211 30.91 31.50 13.02
N ASP A 212 30.36 30.31 13.24
CA ASP A 212 29.11 29.85 12.59
C ASP A 212 27.91 30.76 12.94
N ALA A 213 27.70 31.04 14.23
CA ALA A 213 26.59 31.86 14.69
C ALA A 213 26.64 33.30 14.16
N GLY A 214 27.84 33.91 14.13
CA GLY A 214 28.02 35.25 13.58
C GLY A 214 27.80 35.28 12.06
N LEU A 215 28.28 34.27 11.33
CA LEU A 215 28.07 34.21 9.88
C LEU A 215 26.59 34.03 9.54
N ARG A 216 25.86 33.18 10.28
CA ARG A 216 24.40 33.01 10.16
C ARG A 216 23.67 34.32 10.39
N GLU A 217 24.02 35.05 11.46
CA GLU A 217 23.37 36.32 11.75
C GLU A 217 23.68 37.39 10.68
N ASN A 218 24.88 37.39 10.12
CA ASN A 218 25.23 38.26 8.99
C ASN A 218 24.42 37.90 7.73
N LEU A 219 24.26 36.59 7.43
CA LEU A 219 23.42 36.10 6.33
C LEU A 219 21.95 36.51 6.53
N TYR A 220 21.41 36.31 7.73
CA TYR A 220 20.02 36.66 8.02
C TYR A 220 19.80 38.17 8.02
N THR A 221 20.78 38.96 8.47
CA THR A 221 20.76 40.43 8.37
C THR A 221 20.73 40.86 6.91
N PHE A 222 21.57 40.27 6.06
CA PHE A 222 21.56 40.50 4.63
C PHE A 222 20.18 40.17 4.03
N ILE A 223 19.64 38.98 4.31
CA ILE A 223 18.35 38.54 3.79
C ILE A 223 17.19 39.43 4.23
N ARG A 224 17.13 39.79 5.51
CA ARG A 224 16.13 40.74 6.04
C ARG A 224 16.22 42.10 5.35
N ALA A 225 17.40 42.49 4.87
CA ALA A 225 17.60 43.74 4.16
C ALA A 225 17.24 43.66 2.67
N VAL A 226 17.58 42.57 1.96
CA VAL A 226 17.43 42.48 0.50
C VAL A 226 16.15 41.78 0.03
N ALA A 227 15.62 40.83 0.79
CA ALA A 227 14.43 40.07 0.40
C ALA A 227 13.17 40.94 0.24
N PRO A 228 12.93 41.99 1.07
CA PRO A 228 11.81 42.91 0.83
C PRO A 228 11.91 43.65 -0.51
N VAL A 229 13.13 44.06 -0.91
CA VAL A 229 13.34 44.72 -2.22
C VAL A 229 13.18 43.72 -3.35
N ALA A 230 13.68 42.48 -3.17
CA ALA A 230 13.47 41.42 -4.14
C ALA A 230 11.97 41.15 -4.37
N GLU A 231 11.18 41.07 -3.29
CA GLU A 231 9.73 40.94 -3.37
C GLU A 231 9.07 42.15 -4.05
N GLU A 232 9.47 43.38 -3.69
CA GLU A 232 8.97 44.63 -4.26
C GLU A 232 9.09 44.65 -5.79
N VAL A 233 10.23 44.21 -6.32
CA VAL A 233 10.53 44.27 -7.76
C VAL A 233 10.35 42.94 -8.50
N GLY A 234 9.84 41.91 -7.82
CA GLY A 234 9.57 40.60 -8.40
C GLY A 234 10.83 39.74 -8.68
N ILE A 235 11.96 40.02 -8.03
CA ILE A 235 13.12 39.13 -8.03
C ILE A 235 12.92 37.97 -7.05
N ARG A 236 13.37 36.79 -7.46
CA ARG A 236 13.50 35.58 -6.65
C ARG A 236 14.98 35.36 -6.34
N LEU A 237 15.33 35.61 -5.09
CA LEU A 237 16.64 35.29 -4.56
C LEU A 237 16.71 33.80 -4.26
N CYS A 238 17.77 33.14 -4.70
CA CYS A 238 18.03 31.75 -4.38
C CYS A 238 19.47 31.56 -3.92
N ILE A 239 19.65 31.07 -2.69
CA ILE A 239 21.00 30.78 -2.20
C ILE A 239 21.49 29.45 -2.75
N HIS A 240 22.73 29.40 -3.20
CA HIS A 240 23.42 28.14 -3.44
C HIS A 240 23.87 27.51 -2.11
N PRO A 241 23.60 26.21 -1.87
CA PRO A 241 24.11 25.50 -0.69
C PRO A 241 25.64 25.40 -0.71
N ASP A 242 26.24 25.16 0.45
CA ASP A 242 27.70 25.08 0.55
C ASP A 242 28.29 23.92 -0.25
N ASP A 243 29.41 24.15 -0.94
CA ASP A 243 30.12 23.12 -1.73
C ASP A 243 31.62 23.06 -1.38
N PRO A 244 32.10 22.00 -0.69
CA PRO A 244 31.33 20.94 -0.04
C PRO A 244 30.56 21.42 1.22
N PRO A 245 29.54 20.68 1.66
CA PRO A 245 28.69 21.02 2.81
C PRO A 245 29.35 20.68 4.17
N LYS A 246 30.56 21.20 4.38
CA LYS A 246 31.38 21.02 5.58
C LYS A 246 32.34 22.21 5.80
N PRO A 247 32.57 22.66 7.04
CA PRO A 247 33.57 23.70 7.35
C PRO A 247 34.95 23.39 6.77
N LEU A 248 35.60 24.42 6.19
CA LEU A 248 36.91 24.33 5.56
C LEU A 248 37.80 25.46 6.07
N LEU A 249 39.07 25.17 6.39
CA LEU A 249 40.07 26.19 6.78
C LEU A 249 39.62 27.07 7.98
N GLY A 250 38.88 26.49 8.92
CA GLY A 250 38.28 27.21 10.06
C GLY A 250 37.07 28.08 9.69
N LEU A 251 36.64 28.09 8.42
CA LEU A 251 35.50 28.84 7.96
C LEU A 251 34.20 28.01 8.05
N PRO A 252 33.11 28.58 8.59
CA PRO A 252 31.83 27.88 8.71
C PRO A 252 31.11 27.74 7.37
N ARG A 253 30.30 26.68 7.25
CA ARG A 253 29.36 26.40 6.14
C ARG A 253 27.94 26.37 6.72
N VAL A 254 27.15 27.40 6.40
CA VAL A 254 25.87 27.71 7.10
C VAL A 254 24.61 27.33 6.31
N VAL A 255 24.77 26.70 5.14
CA VAL A 255 23.71 26.26 4.22
C VAL A 255 24.04 24.85 3.70
N SER A 256 24.09 23.87 4.60
CA SER A 256 24.56 22.50 4.30
C SER A 256 23.50 21.41 4.51
N THR A 257 22.47 21.69 5.30
CA THR A 257 21.44 20.73 5.72
C THR A 257 20.03 21.28 5.47
N GLU A 258 19.02 20.41 5.52
CA GLU A 258 17.61 20.87 5.48
C GLU A 258 17.28 21.87 6.61
N ALA A 259 17.82 21.65 7.80
CA ALA A 259 17.61 22.54 8.94
C ALA A 259 18.15 23.95 8.66
N ASP A 260 19.28 24.07 7.94
CA ASP A 260 19.81 25.36 7.52
C ASP A 260 18.89 26.06 6.52
N LEU A 261 18.35 25.30 5.55
CA LEU A 261 17.42 25.82 4.54
C LEU A 261 16.11 26.31 5.17
N ILE A 262 15.58 25.59 6.17
CA ILE A 262 14.41 26.01 6.94
C ILE A 262 14.70 27.29 7.72
N GLN A 263 15.85 27.38 8.41
CA GLN A 263 16.22 28.58 9.16
C GLN A 263 16.37 29.80 8.24
N LEU A 264 17.02 29.63 7.09
CA LEU A 264 17.17 30.69 6.10
C LEU A 264 15.82 31.20 5.57
N THR A 265 14.94 30.29 5.17
CA THR A 265 13.61 30.67 4.65
C THR A 265 12.74 31.33 5.71
N ASN A 266 12.97 31.03 6.99
CA ASN A 266 12.32 31.69 8.13
C ASN A 266 12.96 33.03 8.53
N ALA A 267 14.22 33.30 8.16
CA ALA A 267 14.90 34.56 8.46
C ALA A 267 14.16 35.77 7.85
N HIS A 268 13.52 35.56 6.70
CA HIS A 268 12.50 36.44 6.14
C HIS A 268 11.50 35.60 5.35
N TYR A 269 10.30 35.45 5.87
CA TYR A 269 9.26 34.59 5.32
C TYR A 269 8.58 35.24 4.09
N SER A 270 9.24 35.17 2.94
CA SER A 270 8.75 35.70 1.65
C SER A 270 9.14 34.77 0.51
N ILE A 271 8.27 34.57 -0.48
CA ILE A 271 8.58 33.71 -1.64
C ILE A 271 9.83 34.22 -2.37
N ALA A 272 10.11 35.52 -2.33
CA ALA A 272 11.34 36.08 -2.88
C ALA A 272 12.63 35.55 -2.21
N ASN A 273 12.54 35.02 -0.98
CA ASN A 273 13.63 34.33 -0.28
C ASN A 273 13.52 32.81 -0.50
N GLY A 274 14.37 32.28 -1.38
CA GLY A 274 14.36 30.88 -1.77
C GLY A 274 15.75 30.26 -1.90
N ILE A 275 15.78 29.13 -2.61
CA ILE A 275 16.87 28.15 -2.60
C ILE A 275 17.24 27.78 -4.03
N THR A 276 18.54 27.71 -4.29
CA THR A 276 19.09 26.99 -5.44
C THR A 276 19.29 25.55 -5.01
N PHE A 277 18.50 24.63 -5.54
CA PHE A 277 18.55 23.23 -5.15
C PHE A 277 19.66 22.51 -5.92
N CYS A 278 20.86 22.46 -5.34
CA CYS A 278 22.01 21.77 -5.92
C CYS A 278 22.14 20.36 -5.37
N THR A 279 21.81 19.37 -6.19
CA THR A 279 21.85 17.95 -5.80
C THR A 279 23.26 17.48 -5.50
N GLY A 280 24.27 17.99 -6.20
CA GLY A 280 25.66 17.60 -5.97
C GLY A 280 26.28 18.20 -4.71
N SER A 281 25.76 19.33 -4.21
CA SER A 281 26.22 19.90 -2.93
C SER A 281 25.50 19.23 -1.76
N LEU A 282 24.16 19.26 -1.76
CA LEU A 282 23.37 18.68 -0.67
C LEU A 282 23.54 17.16 -0.60
N GLY A 283 23.69 16.49 -1.75
CA GLY A 283 23.82 15.04 -1.88
C GLY A 283 25.19 14.48 -1.53
N VAL A 284 26.22 15.32 -1.30
CA VAL A 284 27.50 14.83 -0.72
C VAL A 284 27.23 14.18 0.63
N ARG A 285 26.29 14.74 1.41
CA ARG A 285 25.94 14.19 2.71
C ARG A 285 24.90 13.08 2.56
N ALA A 286 25.18 11.92 3.15
CA ALA A 286 24.25 10.79 3.14
C ALA A 286 23.01 11.02 4.04
N ASP A 287 23.06 11.97 4.97
CA ASP A 287 21.97 12.29 5.89
C ASP A 287 20.94 13.27 5.31
N ASN A 288 21.19 13.85 4.13
CA ASN A 288 20.23 14.67 3.40
C ASN A 288 19.35 13.80 2.48
N ASP A 289 18.06 13.66 2.81
CA ASP A 289 17.06 13.10 1.89
C ASP A 289 16.55 14.18 0.93
N LEU A 290 17.17 14.24 -0.26
CA LEU A 290 16.88 15.25 -1.26
C LEU A 290 15.41 15.25 -1.71
N THR A 291 14.78 14.07 -1.85
CA THR A 291 13.38 13.98 -2.31
C THR A 291 12.43 14.54 -1.27
N SER A 292 12.68 14.27 0.01
CA SER A 292 11.86 14.79 1.09
C SER A 292 12.07 16.29 1.30
N ILE A 293 13.29 16.81 1.10
CA ILE A 293 13.54 18.25 1.11
C ILE A 293 12.74 18.94 -0.01
N ILE A 294 12.71 18.38 -1.22
CA ILE A 294 11.88 18.93 -2.32
C ILE A 294 10.40 18.93 -1.97
N ARG A 295 9.87 17.86 -1.36
CA ARG A 295 8.45 17.81 -0.96
C ARG A 295 8.08 18.88 0.08
N ARG A 296 8.99 19.21 1.00
CA ARG A 296 8.74 20.16 2.10
C ARG A 296 9.04 21.61 1.72
N LEU A 297 10.12 21.83 0.99
CA LEU A 297 10.63 23.15 0.63
C LEU A 297 10.46 23.49 -0.85
N GLY A 298 9.71 22.68 -1.61
CA GLY A 298 9.51 22.80 -3.04
C GLY A 298 9.11 24.21 -3.47
N SER A 299 8.19 24.85 -2.76
CA SER A 299 7.71 26.23 -3.04
C SER A 299 8.79 27.31 -2.90
N ARG A 300 9.93 26.99 -2.28
CA ARG A 300 11.07 27.87 -2.07
C ARG A 300 12.19 27.65 -3.09
N ILE A 301 12.12 26.62 -3.93
CA ILE A 301 13.16 26.33 -4.93
C ILE A 301 12.96 27.24 -6.15
N HIS A 302 13.94 28.08 -6.50
CA HIS A 302 13.83 28.99 -7.67
C HIS A 302 14.80 28.65 -8.80
N PHE A 303 15.75 27.76 -8.53
CA PHE A 303 16.77 27.34 -9.47
C PHE A 303 17.32 25.98 -9.07
N VAL A 304 17.70 25.14 -10.04
CA VAL A 304 18.11 23.76 -9.80
C VAL A 304 19.43 23.46 -10.49
N HIS A 305 20.37 22.88 -9.75
CA HIS A 305 21.55 22.24 -10.33
C HIS A 305 21.38 20.73 -10.19
N LEU A 306 21.29 20.03 -11.33
CA LEU A 306 21.26 18.57 -11.33
C LEU A 306 22.63 18.07 -11.75
N ARG A 307 23.32 17.49 -10.78
CA ARG A 307 24.58 16.75 -10.90
C ARG A 307 24.60 15.68 -9.82
N SER A 308 25.43 14.65 -9.99
CA SER A 308 25.55 13.58 -9.00
C SER A 308 26.99 13.44 -8.54
N THR A 309 27.20 13.31 -7.25
CA THR A 309 28.50 12.97 -6.66
C THR A 309 28.48 11.52 -6.20
N LYS A 310 29.64 10.89 -6.18
CA LYS A 310 29.82 9.56 -5.61
C LYS A 310 30.79 9.66 -4.44
N ARG A 311 30.31 9.34 -3.24
CA ARG A 311 31.17 9.15 -2.06
C ARG A 311 32.04 7.92 -2.28
N GLU A 312 33.30 8.06 -1.87
CA GLU A 312 34.27 6.98 -1.93
C GLU A 312 34.25 6.16 -0.64
N GLU A 313 35.15 5.18 -0.52
CA GLU A 313 35.27 4.34 0.68
C GLU A 313 35.42 5.16 1.96
N ASN A 314 36.21 6.23 1.92
CA ASN A 314 36.14 7.30 2.91
C ASN A 314 34.98 8.23 2.52
N PRO A 315 33.89 8.32 3.31
CA PRO A 315 32.72 9.14 2.96
C PRO A 315 33.00 10.65 3.00
N LEU A 316 34.18 11.08 3.48
CA LEU A 316 34.65 12.46 3.38
C LEU A 316 35.25 12.79 2.00
N ASN A 317 35.49 11.76 1.19
CA ASN A 317 36.04 11.86 -0.15
C ASN A 317 34.92 11.59 -1.16
N PHE A 318 34.91 12.35 -2.25
CA PHE A 318 33.91 12.17 -3.31
C PHE A 318 34.42 12.71 -4.64
N HIS A 319 33.86 12.20 -5.73
CA HIS A 319 34.06 12.74 -7.07
C HIS A 319 32.72 13.01 -7.77
N GLU A 320 32.75 13.85 -8.80
CA GLU A 320 31.61 14.07 -9.70
C GLU A 320 31.42 12.80 -10.53
N ALA A 321 30.24 12.20 -10.42
CA ALA A 321 29.86 11.02 -11.17
C ALA A 321 29.13 11.40 -12.46
N ASP A 322 28.85 10.40 -13.31
CA ASP A 322 27.84 10.57 -14.35
C ASP A 322 26.51 10.98 -13.70
N HIS A 323 25.72 11.79 -14.41
CA HIS A 323 24.54 12.45 -13.84
C HIS A 323 23.47 11.48 -13.32
N LEU A 324 23.47 10.24 -13.80
CA LEU A 324 22.56 9.16 -13.40
C LEU A 324 23.18 8.06 -12.53
N GLU A 325 24.51 8.04 -12.31
CA GLU A 325 25.23 6.89 -11.71
C GLU A 325 25.87 7.19 -10.34
N GLY A 326 25.72 8.42 -9.81
CA GLY A 326 26.20 8.78 -8.48
C GLY A 326 25.27 8.37 -7.33
N ASP A 327 25.40 9.01 -6.18
CA ASP A 327 24.62 8.70 -4.98
C ASP A 327 23.23 9.37 -4.94
N VAL A 328 22.94 10.27 -5.88
CA VAL A 328 21.64 10.93 -6.00
C VAL A 328 20.72 10.10 -6.90
N ASP A 329 19.55 9.73 -6.38
CA ASP A 329 18.44 9.21 -7.21
C ASP A 329 17.87 10.35 -8.07
N MET A 330 18.51 10.56 -9.22
CA MET A 330 18.20 11.65 -10.13
C MET A 330 16.79 11.53 -10.72
N VAL A 331 16.29 10.31 -10.94
CA VAL A 331 14.94 10.06 -11.46
C VAL A 331 13.90 10.51 -10.44
N ALA A 332 14.07 10.13 -9.18
CA ALA A 332 13.17 10.57 -8.11
C ALA A 332 13.23 12.09 -7.90
N VAL A 333 14.41 12.69 -7.90
CA VAL A 333 14.57 14.15 -7.79
C VAL A 333 13.84 14.88 -8.92
N ILE A 334 14.07 14.49 -10.18
CA ILE A 334 13.39 15.07 -11.34
C ILE A 334 11.87 14.90 -11.22
N ARG A 335 11.40 13.76 -10.72
CA ARG A 335 9.97 13.51 -10.48
C ARG A 335 9.39 14.46 -9.44
N GLU A 336 10.00 14.62 -8.29
CA GLU A 336 9.47 15.52 -7.24
C GLU A 336 9.52 16.99 -7.67
N LEU A 337 10.59 17.42 -8.36
CA LEU A 337 10.65 18.77 -8.96
C LEU A 337 9.58 18.97 -10.03
N SER A 338 9.33 17.95 -10.87
CA SER A 338 8.25 18.01 -11.87
C SER A 338 6.87 18.10 -11.22
N LEU A 339 6.64 17.34 -10.14
CA LEU A 339 5.40 17.42 -9.35
C LEU A 339 5.23 18.80 -8.70
N GLU A 340 6.31 19.41 -8.22
CA GLU A 340 6.27 20.78 -7.69
C GLU A 340 5.92 21.80 -8.79
N GLN A 341 6.49 21.69 -9.99
CA GLN A 341 6.08 22.55 -11.14
C GLN A 341 4.59 22.39 -11.47
N ILE A 342 4.05 21.15 -11.40
CA ILE A 342 2.61 20.90 -11.58
C ILE A 342 1.80 21.56 -10.47
N ARG A 343 2.19 21.35 -9.20
CA ARG A 343 1.50 21.93 -8.04
C ARG A 343 1.41 23.45 -8.13
N ARG A 344 2.52 24.12 -8.49
CA ARG A 344 2.57 25.58 -8.72
C ARG A 344 1.62 26.03 -9.81
N ALA A 345 1.59 25.30 -10.93
CA ALA A 345 0.70 25.58 -12.04
C ALA A 345 -0.76 25.45 -11.66
N ASP A 346 -1.11 24.38 -10.94
CA ASP A 346 -2.48 24.10 -10.51
C ASP A 346 -2.96 25.09 -9.44
N ALA A 347 -2.05 25.55 -8.56
CA ALA A 347 -2.35 26.52 -7.52
C ALA A 347 -2.34 27.98 -8.02
N GLY A 348 -1.76 28.25 -9.20
CA GLY A 348 -1.48 29.61 -9.66
C GLY A 348 -0.44 30.34 -8.79
N GLU A 349 0.48 29.60 -8.19
CA GLU A 349 1.46 30.09 -7.22
C GLU A 349 2.89 30.02 -7.78
N GLY A 350 3.62 31.14 -7.77
CA GLY A 350 5.04 31.18 -8.15
C GLY A 350 5.31 30.91 -9.63
N GLU A 351 6.59 30.77 -10.00
CA GLU A 351 6.96 30.36 -11.36
C GLU A 351 6.82 28.86 -11.50
N THR A 352 6.10 28.47 -12.55
CA THR A 352 5.88 27.07 -12.88
C THR A 352 7.05 26.44 -13.60
N ASP A 353 7.87 27.24 -14.27
CA ASP A 353 9.01 26.78 -15.06
C ASP A 353 10.30 27.06 -14.28
N LEU A 354 10.83 26.01 -13.67
CA LEU A 354 12.08 26.08 -12.92
C LEU A 354 13.27 26.07 -13.88
N PRO A 355 14.17 27.06 -13.82
CA PRO A 355 15.45 26.95 -14.50
C PRO A 355 16.28 25.83 -13.89
N MET A 356 16.87 25.03 -14.77
CA MET A 356 17.71 23.90 -14.40
C MET A 356 18.96 23.89 -15.26
N ARG A 357 20.13 23.60 -14.67
CA ARG A 357 21.35 23.28 -15.42
C ARG A 357 21.94 21.89 -15.10
N PRO A 358 22.52 21.18 -16.09
CA PRO A 358 23.43 20.07 -15.87
C PRO A 358 24.75 20.64 -15.36
N ASP A 359 25.05 20.42 -14.09
CA ASP A 359 26.22 21.02 -13.46
C ASP A 359 27.38 20.02 -13.42
N HIS A 360 28.62 20.50 -13.53
CA HIS A 360 29.82 19.68 -13.37
C HIS A 360 29.90 18.45 -14.31
N GLY A 361 29.74 18.66 -15.62
CA GLY A 361 29.94 17.61 -16.61
C GLY A 361 31.42 17.25 -16.80
N HIS A 362 31.71 15.97 -17.05
CA HIS A 362 33.09 15.51 -17.29
C HIS A 362 33.70 16.13 -18.55
N GLN A 363 35.00 16.38 -18.54
CA GLN A 363 35.74 16.76 -19.73
C GLN A 363 36.02 15.50 -20.55
N MET A 364 35.54 15.43 -21.79
CA MET A 364 35.61 14.24 -22.62
C MET A 364 35.62 14.57 -24.11
N LEU A 365 36.04 13.61 -24.94
CA LEU A 365 36.15 13.78 -26.40
C LEU A 365 36.96 15.05 -26.73
N ASP A 366 36.52 15.84 -27.71
CA ASP A 366 37.20 17.07 -28.14
C ASP A 366 37.36 18.12 -27.03
N ASP A 367 36.65 17.99 -25.91
CA ASP A 367 36.86 18.90 -24.78
C ASP A 367 38.17 18.64 -24.05
N LEU A 368 38.76 17.43 -24.13
CA LEU A 368 40.05 17.11 -23.50
C LEU A 368 41.20 17.98 -24.01
N GLU A 369 41.11 18.44 -25.27
CA GLU A 369 42.08 19.32 -25.92
C GLU A 369 41.79 20.82 -25.69
N LYS A 370 40.68 21.17 -25.01
CA LYS A 370 40.26 22.56 -24.75
C LYS A 370 40.54 22.95 -23.31
N LYS A 371 40.90 24.23 -23.11
CA LYS A 371 40.99 24.82 -21.77
C LYS A 371 39.61 25.38 -21.37
N THR A 372 38.85 24.58 -20.63
CA THR A 372 37.53 24.97 -20.09
C THR A 372 37.61 25.31 -18.61
N TYR A 373 36.58 25.99 -18.09
CA TYR A 373 36.42 26.09 -16.63
C TYR A 373 36.12 24.68 -16.08
N PRO A 374 36.76 24.22 -14.99
CA PRO A 374 36.56 22.88 -14.45
C PRO A 374 35.08 22.54 -14.22
N GLY A 375 34.61 21.43 -14.78
CA GLY A 375 33.20 21.00 -14.71
C GLY A 375 32.24 21.67 -15.72
N TYR A 376 32.72 22.61 -16.55
CA TYR A 376 31.88 23.35 -17.51
C TYR A 376 32.28 23.11 -18.97
N SER A 377 32.77 21.91 -19.27
CA SER A 377 32.99 21.43 -20.65
C SER A 377 31.69 21.48 -21.48
N ALA A 378 31.77 21.59 -22.81
CA ALA A 378 30.59 21.67 -23.66
C ALA A 378 29.93 20.30 -23.82
N ILE A 379 30.72 19.29 -24.18
CA ILE A 379 30.31 17.91 -24.46
C ILE A 379 29.86 17.21 -23.18
N GLY A 380 30.59 17.39 -22.06
CA GLY A 380 30.19 16.80 -20.78
C GLY A 380 28.82 17.30 -20.31
N ARG A 381 28.61 18.61 -20.38
CA ARG A 381 27.31 19.22 -20.03
C ARG A 381 26.24 18.90 -21.06
N LEU A 382 26.58 18.75 -22.34
CA LEU A 382 25.66 18.28 -23.38
C LEU A 382 25.16 16.87 -23.08
N ARG A 383 26.06 15.95 -22.74
CA ARG A 383 25.72 14.57 -22.34
C ARG A 383 24.81 14.58 -21.12
N GLY A 384 25.22 15.28 -20.05
CA GLY A 384 24.41 15.42 -18.83
C GLY A 384 23.02 16.00 -19.13
N LEU A 385 22.94 17.06 -19.96
CA LEU A 385 21.65 17.63 -20.36
C LEU A 385 20.77 16.63 -21.11
N ALA A 386 21.36 15.87 -22.03
CA ALA A 386 20.62 14.88 -22.82
C ALA A 386 20.06 13.76 -21.95
N GLU A 387 20.84 13.26 -20.99
CA GLU A 387 20.41 12.27 -20.00
C GLU A 387 19.25 12.82 -19.14
N LEU A 388 19.44 14.00 -18.54
CA LEU A 388 18.41 14.64 -17.69
C LEU A 388 17.14 14.97 -18.48
N ARG A 389 17.26 15.48 -19.71
CA ARG A 389 16.13 15.74 -20.62
C ARG A 389 15.37 14.46 -20.96
N GLY A 390 16.09 13.35 -21.16
CA GLY A 390 15.49 12.04 -21.38
C GLY A 390 14.66 11.59 -20.18
N VAL A 391 15.22 11.68 -18.98
CA VAL A 391 14.53 11.35 -17.72
C VAL A 391 13.33 12.26 -17.49
N GLU A 392 13.50 13.57 -17.64
CA GLU A 392 12.42 14.56 -17.56
C GLU A 392 11.28 14.19 -18.51
N ARG A 393 11.59 13.90 -19.78
CA ARG A 393 10.58 13.55 -20.78
C ARG A 393 9.82 12.29 -20.40
N ALA A 394 10.52 11.26 -19.93
CA ALA A 394 9.91 10.02 -19.47
C ALA A 394 8.98 10.27 -18.27
N VAL A 395 9.46 10.99 -17.26
CA VAL A 395 8.66 11.38 -16.07
C VAL A 395 7.43 12.18 -16.48
N TRP A 396 7.55 13.19 -17.36
CA TRP A 396 6.42 13.96 -17.84
C TRP A 396 5.43 13.14 -18.65
N GLN A 397 5.88 12.16 -19.43
CA GLN A 397 4.97 11.25 -20.12
C GLN A 397 4.20 10.39 -19.12
N THR A 398 4.86 9.86 -18.10
CA THR A 398 4.20 9.13 -17.01
C THR A 398 3.21 10.01 -16.27
N LEU A 399 3.60 11.23 -15.88
CA LEU A 399 2.74 12.19 -15.18
C LEU A 399 1.59 12.69 -16.06
N ARG A 400 1.78 12.89 -17.37
CA ARG A 400 0.70 13.29 -18.31
C ARG A 400 -0.27 12.16 -18.61
N THR A 401 0.19 10.91 -18.69
CA THR A 401 -0.71 9.75 -18.77
C THR A 401 -1.58 9.68 -17.51
N VAL A 402 -1.04 10.07 -16.36
CA VAL A 402 -1.81 10.23 -15.11
C VAL A 402 -2.69 11.49 -15.13
N LEU A 403 -2.25 12.62 -15.72
CA LEU A 403 -3.00 13.89 -15.72
C LEU A 403 -4.12 13.95 -16.78
N VAL A 404 -3.97 13.29 -17.93
CA VAL A 404 -5.06 13.12 -18.93
C VAL A 404 -6.15 12.21 -18.38
N VAL A 405 -5.81 11.33 -17.42
CA VAL A 405 -6.79 10.62 -16.59
C VAL A 405 -7.45 11.56 -15.56
N VAL A 406 -6.77 12.62 -15.10
CA VAL A 406 -7.27 13.55 -14.05
C VAL A 406 -8.03 14.78 -14.59
N LEU A 407 -7.68 15.37 -15.74
CA LEU A 407 -8.36 16.55 -16.30
C LEU A 407 -9.66 16.23 -17.06
N GLY A 408 -9.96 14.94 -17.28
CA GLY A 408 -11.31 14.50 -17.66
C GLY A 408 -12.37 14.76 -16.58
N PHE A 409 -11.99 15.20 -15.37
CA PHE A 409 -12.90 15.36 -14.23
C PHE A 409 -13.48 16.77 -14.01
N TRP A 410 -13.01 17.85 -14.64
CA TRP A 410 -13.46 19.22 -14.28
C TRP A 410 -14.69 19.77 -15.06
N GLY A 411 -15.37 18.93 -15.83
CA GLY A 411 -16.78 19.14 -16.17
C GLY A 411 -17.62 18.26 -15.25
N THR A 412 -18.23 18.82 -14.20
CA THR A 412 -18.98 18.07 -13.15
C THR A 412 -18.21 16.85 -12.65
N THR A 413 -17.38 16.99 -11.62
CA THR A 413 -16.55 15.92 -11.06
C THR A 413 -17.40 14.73 -10.55
N ALA A 414 -17.76 13.81 -11.43
CA ALA A 414 -18.01 12.43 -11.04
C ALA A 414 -16.67 11.90 -10.53
N ARG A 415 -16.42 11.82 -9.21
CA ARG A 415 -15.20 11.14 -8.73
C ARG A 415 -15.26 9.69 -9.23
N ALA A 416 -14.27 9.24 -10.01
CA ALA A 416 -14.18 7.82 -10.33
C ALA A 416 -14.10 7.00 -9.04
N ASP A 417 -14.79 5.86 -9.06
CA ASP A 417 -14.87 4.98 -7.91
C ASP A 417 -13.66 4.06 -7.84
N ASP A 418 -12.66 4.44 -7.04
CA ASP A 418 -11.45 3.65 -6.75
C ASP A 418 -11.71 2.42 -5.85
N GLY A 419 -12.96 2.22 -5.42
CA GLY A 419 -13.40 1.11 -4.58
C GLY A 419 -13.08 1.27 -3.08
N TYR A 420 -12.44 2.35 -2.64
CA TYR A 420 -12.09 2.56 -1.23
C TYR A 420 -13.31 2.67 -0.32
N ARG A 421 -14.41 3.25 -0.80
CA ARG A 421 -15.64 3.44 -0.02
C ARG A 421 -16.49 2.17 0.09
N LEU A 422 -16.09 1.07 -0.58
CA LEU A 422 -16.81 -0.20 -0.59
C LEU A 422 -18.29 0.03 -0.95
N TRP A 423 -19.21 -0.56 -0.19
CA TRP A 423 -20.66 -0.37 -0.31
C TRP A 423 -21.19 0.84 0.48
N LEU A 424 -20.34 1.56 1.23
CA LEU A 424 -20.72 2.75 2.00
C LEU A 424 -20.44 4.04 1.21
N LYS A 425 -20.81 4.05 -0.07
CA LYS A 425 -20.48 5.14 -1.01
C LYS A 425 -21.16 6.45 -0.64
N TYR A 426 -22.42 6.39 -0.23
CA TYR A 426 -23.27 7.55 0.03
C TYR A 426 -23.26 8.57 -1.12
N ASP A 427 -23.22 8.09 -2.35
CA ASP A 427 -23.36 8.94 -3.54
C ASP A 427 -24.79 9.48 -3.64
N LEU A 428 -24.97 10.62 -4.31
CA LEU A 428 -26.28 11.25 -4.48
C LEU A 428 -27.28 10.27 -5.11
N LEU A 429 -28.41 10.07 -4.44
CA LEU A 429 -29.49 9.26 -4.95
C LEU A 429 -30.16 9.90 -6.19
N PRO A 430 -30.91 9.12 -6.99
CA PRO A 430 -31.73 9.67 -8.06
C PRO A 430 -32.62 10.82 -7.59
N ALA A 431 -32.84 11.83 -8.45
CA ALA A 431 -33.50 13.07 -8.06
C ALA A 431 -34.88 12.87 -7.43
N ALA A 432 -35.68 11.92 -7.94
CA ALA A 432 -36.99 11.59 -7.38
C ALA A 432 -36.89 11.12 -5.91
N ASN A 433 -35.94 10.24 -5.60
CA ASN A 433 -35.71 9.74 -4.25
C ASN A 433 -35.21 10.84 -3.31
N ARG A 434 -34.31 11.72 -3.79
CA ARG A 434 -33.83 12.86 -2.98
C ARG A 434 -34.97 13.80 -2.61
N THR A 435 -35.85 14.12 -3.55
CA THR A 435 -37.03 14.96 -3.30
C THR A 435 -38.00 14.30 -2.31
N ALA A 436 -38.19 12.99 -2.40
CA ALA A 436 -39.05 12.24 -1.48
C ALA A 436 -38.45 12.12 -0.06
N TYR A 437 -37.14 11.91 0.04
CA TYR A 437 -36.47 11.67 1.32
C TYR A 437 -36.11 12.94 2.07
N ALA A 438 -35.64 14.00 1.41
CA ALA A 438 -35.09 15.17 2.09
C ALA A 438 -36.02 15.78 3.17
N PRO A 439 -37.34 15.97 2.94
CA PRO A 439 -38.25 16.50 3.96
C PRO A 439 -38.40 15.61 5.21
N ARG A 440 -38.08 14.31 5.08
CA ARG A 440 -38.22 13.29 6.12
C ARG A 440 -36.95 13.11 6.96
N LEU A 441 -35.81 13.62 6.50
CA LEU A 441 -34.46 13.35 7.04
C LEU A 441 -33.73 14.64 7.49
N ASN A 442 -34.48 15.63 7.96
CA ASN A 442 -33.94 16.97 8.28
C ASN A 442 -33.17 17.03 9.60
N ARG A 443 -33.47 16.14 10.55
CA ARG A 443 -32.84 16.15 11.87
C ARG A 443 -32.59 14.75 12.42
N ILE A 444 -31.58 14.64 13.28
CA ILE A 444 -31.26 13.43 14.03
C ILE A 444 -31.36 13.75 15.53
N VAL A 445 -32.18 13.00 16.25
CA VAL A 445 -32.40 13.14 17.70
C VAL A 445 -31.87 11.87 18.37
N ALA A 446 -30.88 12.02 19.25
CA ALA A 446 -30.27 10.89 19.95
C ALA A 446 -30.62 10.94 21.44
N SER A 447 -31.12 9.84 21.99
CA SER A 447 -31.35 9.69 23.44
C SER A 447 -30.01 9.53 24.20
N PRO A 448 -29.98 9.71 25.53
CA PRO A 448 -28.80 9.37 26.32
C PRO A 448 -28.35 7.92 26.11
N GLY A 449 -27.05 7.68 25.97
CA GLY A 449 -26.45 6.36 25.77
C GLY A 449 -26.35 5.88 24.31
N VAL A 450 -26.86 6.67 23.35
CA VAL A 450 -26.66 6.42 21.92
C VAL A 450 -25.17 6.63 21.56
N PRO A 451 -24.51 5.69 20.87
CA PRO A 451 -23.12 5.89 20.45
C PRO A 451 -22.98 7.05 19.46
N GLU A 452 -21.93 7.84 19.63
CA GLU A 452 -21.62 8.94 18.72
C GLU A 452 -21.39 8.45 17.27
N ALA A 453 -20.75 7.28 17.11
CA ALA A 453 -20.52 6.66 15.80
C ALA A 453 -21.83 6.42 15.02
N ALA A 454 -22.93 6.04 15.67
CA ALA A 454 -24.23 5.88 15.01
C ALA A 454 -24.78 7.21 14.48
N VAL A 455 -24.60 8.29 15.22
CA VAL A 455 -25.06 9.63 14.83
C VAL A 455 -24.21 10.17 13.69
N GLN A 456 -22.88 10.07 13.81
CA GLN A 456 -21.94 10.52 12.79
C GLN A 456 -22.16 9.80 11.45
N GLU A 457 -22.39 8.48 11.48
CA GLU A 457 -22.65 7.70 10.28
C GLU A 457 -23.96 8.12 9.60
N LEU A 458 -25.04 8.35 10.37
CA LEU A 458 -26.30 8.86 9.84
C LEU A 458 -26.12 10.26 9.22
N VAL A 459 -25.38 11.15 9.88
CA VAL A 459 -25.07 12.48 9.34
C VAL A 459 -24.34 12.35 8.00
N ALA A 460 -23.27 11.54 7.94
CA ALA A 460 -22.49 11.34 6.74
C ALA A 460 -23.33 10.72 5.61
N GLY A 461 -24.09 9.67 5.92
CA GLY A 461 -24.92 8.96 4.96
C GLY A 461 -26.06 9.82 4.41
N ILE A 462 -26.82 10.49 5.26
CA ILE A 462 -27.93 11.37 4.82
C ILE A 462 -27.39 12.53 3.98
N ARG A 463 -26.29 13.16 4.42
CA ARG A 463 -25.66 14.24 3.67
C ARG A 463 -25.23 13.79 2.28
N GLY A 464 -24.53 12.66 2.18
CA GLY A 464 -24.08 12.13 0.90
C GLY A 464 -25.25 11.75 -0.02
N LEU A 465 -26.20 10.96 0.50
CA LEU A 465 -27.32 10.42 -0.27
C LEU A 465 -28.31 11.50 -0.75
N THR A 466 -28.55 12.54 0.06
CA THR A 466 -29.56 13.57 -0.24
C THR A 466 -28.98 14.89 -0.73
N GLY A 467 -27.70 15.16 -0.44
CA GLY A 467 -27.06 16.47 -0.63
C GLY A 467 -27.47 17.52 0.41
N LYS A 468 -28.16 17.12 1.49
CA LYS A 468 -28.62 18.01 2.57
C LYS A 468 -28.05 17.60 3.91
N GLN A 469 -27.52 18.56 4.65
CA GLN A 469 -26.96 18.35 5.99
C GLN A 469 -28.10 18.23 7.02
N PRO A 470 -28.27 17.08 7.72
CA PRO A 470 -29.23 17.00 8.81
C PRO A 470 -28.72 17.76 10.05
N VAL A 471 -29.64 18.36 10.81
CA VAL A 471 -29.34 19.00 12.10
C VAL A 471 -29.33 17.96 13.22
N VAL A 472 -28.31 17.97 14.07
CA VAL A 472 -28.25 17.08 15.25
C VAL A 472 -28.88 17.77 16.46
N GLY A 473 -29.82 17.10 17.13
CA GLY A 473 -30.57 17.60 18.28
C GLY A 473 -32.00 18.07 17.97
N GLY A 474 -32.65 18.69 18.96
CA GLY A 474 -34.02 19.20 18.85
C GLY A 474 -35.10 18.21 19.32
N LYS A 475 -36.36 18.45 18.90
CA LYS A 475 -37.53 17.64 19.29
C LYS A 475 -37.83 16.54 18.26
N GLU A 476 -38.39 15.44 18.74
CA GLU A 476 -38.97 14.38 17.91
C GLU A 476 -40.14 14.91 17.06
N GLY A 477 -40.49 14.19 15.98
CA GLY A 477 -41.60 14.53 15.11
C GLY A 477 -41.30 14.33 13.63
N MET A 478 -42.23 14.77 12.77
CA MET A 478 -42.06 14.70 11.32
C MET A 478 -40.74 15.34 10.86
N GLY A 479 -40.00 14.64 10.01
CA GLY A 479 -38.68 15.07 9.54
C GLY A 479 -37.52 14.71 10.45
N ALA A 480 -37.77 14.05 11.59
CA ALA A 480 -36.76 13.59 12.54
C ALA A 480 -36.48 12.09 12.42
N ILE A 481 -35.21 11.73 12.62
CA ILE A 481 -34.72 10.38 12.85
C ILE A 481 -34.33 10.28 14.32
N THR A 482 -35.05 9.48 15.09
CA THR A 482 -34.87 9.39 16.54
C THR A 482 -34.24 8.05 16.91
N LEU A 483 -33.08 8.09 17.56
CA LEU A 483 -32.39 6.92 18.08
C LEU A 483 -32.75 6.72 19.56
N LYS A 484 -33.31 5.56 19.90
CA LYS A 484 -33.78 5.24 21.25
C LYS A 484 -33.27 3.88 21.72
N ILE A 485 -32.70 3.87 22.92
CA ILE A 485 -32.51 2.61 23.64
C ILE A 485 -33.85 2.24 24.28
N ASN A 486 -34.35 1.07 23.93
CA ASN A 486 -35.62 0.53 24.39
C ASN A 486 -35.41 -0.88 24.97
N PRO A 487 -35.23 -0.99 26.30
CA PRO A 487 -35.05 -2.29 26.97
C PRO A 487 -36.24 -3.24 26.85
N SER A 488 -37.44 -2.76 26.49
CA SER A 488 -38.63 -3.60 26.31
C SER A 488 -38.82 -4.05 24.85
N LEU A 489 -37.91 -3.71 23.94
CA LEU A 489 -37.98 -4.19 22.55
C LEU A 489 -37.85 -5.71 22.51
N VAL A 490 -38.75 -6.36 21.77
CA VAL A 490 -38.72 -7.81 21.50
C VAL A 490 -37.67 -8.10 20.42
N ALA A 491 -36.43 -8.17 20.85
CA ALA A 491 -35.24 -8.44 20.04
C ALA A 491 -34.15 -9.06 20.94
N ASN A 492 -33.07 -9.59 20.37
CA ASN A 492 -31.87 -9.86 21.18
C ASN A 492 -31.06 -8.57 21.41
N ASP A 493 -29.97 -8.65 22.17
CA ASP A 493 -29.22 -7.46 22.61
C ASP A 493 -28.62 -6.63 21.46
N GLU A 494 -28.36 -7.24 20.30
CA GLU A 494 -27.84 -6.56 19.11
C GLU A 494 -28.95 -6.24 18.09
N GLY A 495 -30.18 -6.69 18.34
CA GLY A 495 -31.32 -6.49 17.46
C GLY A 495 -31.93 -5.10 17.54
N TYR A 496 -32.63 -4.71 16.48
CA TYR A 496 -33.20 -3.39 16.31
C TYR A 496 -34.56 -3.41 15.59
N SER A 497 -35.27 -2.30 15.70
CA SER A 497 -36.48 -1.97 14.96
C SER A 497 -36.39 -0.56 14.38
N ILE A 498 -36.81 -0.39 13.12
CA ILE A 498 -36.86 0.87 12.37
C ILE A 498 -38.29 1.05 11.92
N THR A 499 -38.95 2.10 12.39
CA THR A 499 -40.34 2.39 12.01
C THR A 499 -40.49 3.82 11.55
N SER A 500 -41.44 4.06 10.66
CA SER A 500 -41.82 5.41 10.22
C SER A 500 -43.29 5.67 10.48
N GLY A 501 -43.64 6.89 10.88
CA GLY A 501 -45.01 7.30 11.14
C GLY A 501 -45.14 8.79 11.44
N SER A 502 -46.23 9.20 12.09
CA SER A 502 -46.51 10.60 12.44
C SER A 502 -45.48 11.21 13.40
N SER A 503 -44.73 10.39 14.12
CA SER A 503 -43.65 10.82 15.02
C SER A 503 -42.27 10.92 14.35
N GLY A 504 -42.21 10.76 13.01
CA GLY A 504 -40.97 10.69 12.25
C GLY A 504 -40.48 9.25 12.09
N ILE A 505 -39.16 9.08 11.94
CA ILE A 505 -38.48 7.78 11.83
C ILE A 505 -37.87 7.45 13.19
N ILE A 506 -38.12 6.25 13.70
CA ILE A 506 -37.60 5.79 15.00
C ILE A 506 -36.72 4.57 14.78
N LEU A 507 -35.46 4.68 15.19
CA LEU A 507 -34.47 3.61 15.28
C LEU A 507 -34.40 3.20 16.76
N SER A 508 -34.86 2.00 17.07
CA SER A 508 -34.95 1.49 18.44
C SER A 508 -34.15 0.20 18.59
N ALA A 509 -33.38 0.06 19.66
CA ALA A 509 -32.68 -1.19 20.00
C ALA A 509 -32.58 -1.40 21.51
N ARG A 510 -32.33 -2.63 21.96
CA ARG A 510 -32.15 -2.94 23.40
C ARG A 510 -30.85 -2.39 23.99
N SER A 511 -29.83 -2.26 23.15
CA SER A 511 -28.49 -1.79 23.53
C SER A 511 -27.99 -0.69 22.60
N SER A 512 -26.94 0.00 23.04
CA SER A 512 -26.19 0.95 22.22
C SER A 512 -25.63 0.30 20.94
N GLN A 513 -25.20 -0.96 21.02
CA GLN A 513 -24.67 -1.68 19.85
C GLN A 513 -25.75 -1.94 18.79
N GLY A 514 -26.95 -2.33 19.21
CA GLY A 514 -28.06 -2.52 18.27
C GLY A 514 -28.44 -1.23 17.52
N LEU A 515 -28.18 -0.05 18.10
CA LEU A 515 -28.38 1.23 17.41
C LEU A 515 -27.32 1.53 16.34
N ILE A 516 -26.09 1.06 16.49
CA ILE A 516 -25.09 1.10 15.39
C ILE A 516 -25.65 0.34 14.18
N TYR A 517 -26.11 -0.89 14.41
CA TYR A 517 -26.68 -1.73 13.35
C TYR A 517 -27.97 -1.15 12.76
N ALA A 518 -28.84 -0.56 13.59
CA ALA A 518 -30.04 0.12 13.14
C ALA A 518 -29.71 1.29 12.19
N SER A 519 -28.69 2.10 12.52
CA SER A 519 -28.22 3.20 11.67
C SER A 519 -27.75 2.70 10.31
N PHE A 520 -26.89 1.68 10.27
CA PHE A 520 -26.41 1.13 9.01
C PHE A 520 -27.52 0.44 8.20
N ALA A 521 -28.45 -0.24 8.86
CA ALA A 521 -29.60 -0.85 8.19
C ALA A 521 -30.55 0.20 7.59
N PHE A 522 -30.74 1.32 8.28
CA PHE A 522 -31.50 2.45 7.77
C PHE A 522 -30.82 3.07 6.54
N LEU A 523 -29.50 3.31 6.61
CA LEU A 523 -28.74 3.83 5.46
C LEU A 523 -28.73 2.86 4.28
N ARG A 524 -28.64 1.54 4.54
CA ARG A 524 -28.81 0.51 3.51
C ARG A 524 -30.19 0.60 2.86
N ALA A 525 -31.26 0.75 3.64
CA ALA A 525 -32.61 0.91 3.09
C ALA A 525 -32.73 2.13 2.16
N LEU A 526 -32.09 3.26 2.51
CA LEU A 526 -32.02 4.44 1.65
C LEU A 526 -31.20 4.19 0.38
N GLN A 527 -30.02 3.57 0.51
CA GLN A 527 -29.16 3.20 -0.62
C GLN A 527 -29.87 2.24 -1.58
N THR A 528 -30.68 1.31 -1.07
CA THR A 528 -31.48 0.40 -1.90
C THR A 528 -32.85 0.96 -2.29
N LEU A 529 -33.04 2.29 -2.16
CA LEU A 529 -34.21 3.03 -2.61
C LEU A 529 -35.55 2.60 -1.99
N GLN A 530 -35.56 2.08 -0.76
CA GLN A 530 -36.82 1.69 -0.10
C GLN A 530 -37.71 2.90 0.22
N PRO A 531 -39.04 2.80 0.07
CA PRO A 531 -39.93 3.88 0.43
C PRO A 531 -39.89 4.13 1.94
N LEU A 532 -39.92 5.42 2.33
CA LEU A 532 -39.94 5.80 3.75
C LEU A 532 -41.34 5.74 4.35
N ASP A 533 -42.40 5.68 3.54
CA ASP A 533 -43.78 5.59 4.02
C ASP A 533 -44.12 4.17 4.45
N GLY A 534 -44.53 4.01 5.72
CA GLY A 534 -44.83 2.70 6.28
C GLY A 534 -43.59 1.80 6.44
N LEU A 535 -42.37 2.37 6.35
CA LEU A 535 -41.14 1.65 6.61
C LEU A 535 -41.21 0.97 7.98
N SER A 536 -41.03 -0.34 7.99
CA SER A 536 -41.04 -1.18 9.18
C SER A 536 -40.04 -2.32 9.00
N ILE A 537 -38.87 -2.18 9.61
CA ILE A 537 -37.79 -3.18 9.58
C ILE A 537 -37.55 -3.61 11.03
N SER A 538 -37.65 -4.90 11.32
CA SER A 538 -37.18 -5.45 12.59
C SER A 538 -36.22 -6.59 12.31
N SER A 539 -35.07 -6.59 12.96
CA SER A 539 -34.04 -7.58 12.70
C SER A 539 -33.23 -7.88 13.95
N SER A 540 -32.80 -9.12 14.10
CA SER A 540 -31.91 -9.58 15.16
C SER A 540 -30.94 -10.60 14.55
N PRO A 541 -29.65 -10.56 14.88
CA PRO A 541 -28.70 -11.53 14.37
C PRO A 541 -29.05 -12.93 14.88
N LYS A 542 -28.96 -13.94 14.01
CA LYS A 542 -29.16 -15.36 14.35
C LYS A 542 -27.90 -15.98 14.97
N VAL A 543 -26.73 -15.47 14.60
CA VAL A 543 -25.44 -15.94 15.10
C VAL A 543 -24.82 -14.88 16.01
N LYS A 544 -24.32 -15.27 17.19
CA LYS A 544 -23.79 -14.35 18.19
C LYS A 544 -22.40 -13.80 17.84
N TYR A 545 -21.48 -14.68 17.46
CA TYR A 545 -20.09 -14.32 17.14
C TYR A 545 -19.94 -14.29 15.62
N ARG A 546 -19.71 -13.11 15.03
CA ARG A 546 -19.66 -12.90 13.58
C ARG A 546 -18.34 -12.23 13.24
N LEU A 547 -17.35 -13.02 12.82
CA LEU A 547 -15.94 -12.62 12.82
C LEU A 547 -15.29 -12.64 11.44
N LEU A 548 -14.30 -11.77 11.27
CA LEU A 548 -13.26 -11.94 10.25
C LEU A 548 -11.97 -12.48 10.87
N ASN A 549 -11.38 -13.48 10.22
CA ASN A 549 -10.07 -14.02 10.57
C ASN A 549 -9.02 -13.52 9.58
N HIS A 550 -8.05 -12.76 10.06
CA HIS A 550 -6.95 -12.24 9.25
C HIS A 550 -5.76 -13.19 9.33
N TRP A 551 -5.23 -13.61 8.19
CA TRP A 551 -4.03 -14.45 8.13
C TRP A 551 -2.76 -13.61 8.03
N ASP A 552 -2.73 -12.55 8.83
CA ASP A 552 -1.76 -11.47 8.74
C ASP A 552 -0.56 -11.77 9.63
N ASN A 553 0.63 -11.69 9.04
CA ASN A 553 1.89 -11.90 9.73
C ASN A 553 2.36 -10.60 10.38
N ASN A 554 3.15 -10.74 11.44
CA ASN A 554 3.68 -9.60 12.19
C ASN A 554 4.70 -8.74 11.41
N ASN A 555 5.16 -9.21 10.25
CA ASN A 555 6.04 -8.47 9.33
C ASN A 555 5.27 -7.73 8.22
N GLY A 556 3.94 -7.75 8.25
CA GLY A 556 3.09 -7.02 7.29
C GLY A 556 2.69 -7.82 6.05
N THR A 557 3.12 -9.07 5.87
CA THR A 557 2.58 -9.95 4.81
C THR A 557 1.28 -10.63 5.25
N ILE A 558 0.52 -11.13 4.29
CA ILE A 558 -0.70 -11.91 4.55
C ILE A 558 -0.53 -13.29 3.92
N GLU A 559 -0.66 -14.35 4.70
CA GLU A 559 -0.71 -15.71 4.17
C GLU A 559 -2.01 -15.90 3.39
N ARG A 560 -1.90 -16.30 2.11
CA ARG A 560 -3.01 -16.33 1.15
C ARG A 560 -3.71 -14.97 0.99
N GLY A 561 -2.94 -13.89 1.09
CA GLY A 561 -3.41 -12.54 0.80
C GLY A 561 -3.18 -12.13 -0.65
N TYR A 562 -4.25 -11.67 -1.31
CA TYR A 562 -4.23 -11.29 -2.73
C TYR A 562 -4.66 -9.84 -2.94
N ALA A 563 -4.60 -9.03 -1.89
CA ALA A 563 -5.08 -7.66 -1.85
C ALA A 563 -4.06 -6.69 -1.22
N GLY A 564 -2.77 -6.95 -1.46
CA GLY A 564 -1.67 -6.19 -0.89
C GLY A 564 -1.19 -6.71 0.48
N SER A 565 -0.54 -5.83 1.24
CA SER A 565 -0.01 -6.08 2.58
C SER A 565 -1.09 -6.01 3.67
N SER A 566 -0.76 -6.47 4.88
CA SER A 566 -1.60 -6.36 6.08
C SER A 566 -2.14 -4.94 6.25
N LEU A 567 -3.41 -4.82 6.64
CA LEU A 567 -3.97 -3.51 7.01
C LEU A 567 -3.23 -2.96 8.23
N TRP A 568 -2.89 -3.83 9.18
CA TRP A 568 -2.27 -3.48 10.45
C TRP A 568 -0.80 -3.11 10.23
N LYS A 569 -0.46 -1.83 10.42
CA LYS A 569 0.90 -1.32 10.30
C LYS A 569 1.61 -1.51 11.63
N TRP A 570 2.04 -2.74 11.90
CA TRP A 570 2.59 -3.13 13.20
C TRP A 570 3.80 -2.29 13.64
N PHE A 571 4.58 -1.74 12.72
CA PHE A 571 5.74 -0.89 13.04
C PHE A 571 5.34 0.53 13.47
N ASP A 572 4.18 1.00 13.03
CA ASP A 572 3.66 2.35 13.30
C ASP A 572 2.83 2.41 14.58
N LEU A 573 2.12 1.33 14.90
CA LEU A 573 1.33 1.21 16.13
C LEU A 573 2.22 1.18 17.37
N PRO A 574 1.77 1.68 18.53
CA PRO A 574 0.50 2.37 18.75
C PRO A 574 0.54 3.88 18.42
N ASP A 575 1.73 4.45 18.19
CA ASP A 575 1.94 5.90 18.13
C ASP A 575 1.32 6.55 16.90
N VAL A 576 1.20 5.82 15.79
CA VAL A 576 0.54 6.26 14.56
C VAL A 576 -0.61 5.30 14.22
N VAL A 577 -1.83 5.79 14.38
CA VAL A 577 -3.07 5.04 14.10
C VAL A 577 -3.61 5.44 12.72
N ASP A 578 -3.60 4.50 11.77
CA ASP A 578 -4.09 4.74 10.41
C ASP A 578 -5.62 4.90 10.38
N GLU A 579 -6.12 5.92 9.67
CA GLU A 579 -7.56 6.15 9.53
C GLU A 579 -8.31 4.96 8.89
N ARG A 580 -7.62 4.14 8.08
CA ARG A 580 -8.20 2.93 7.49
C ARG A 580 -8.70 1.93 8.53
N TYR A 581 -8.19 1.96 9.76
CA TYR A 581 -8.66 1.07 10.84
C TYR A 581 -10.11 1.42 11.21
N ARG A 582 -10.45 2.71 11.24
CA ARG A 582 -11.82 3.20 11.44
C ARG A 582 -12.72 2.80 10.27
N ASP A 583 -12.24 2.92 9.04
CA ASP A 583 -13.03 2.58 7.86
C ASP A 583 -13.27 1.06 7.72
N TYR A 584 -12.30 0.23 8.09
CA TYR A 584 -12.48 -1.22 8.24
C TYR A 584 -13.56 -1.55 9.28
N ALA A 585 -13.52 -0.87 10.44
CA ALA A 585 -14.50 -1.06 11.50
C ALA A 585 -15.90 -0.64 11.05
N ARG A 586 -16.03 0.50 10.36
CA ARG A 586 -17.28 0.97 9.74
C ARG A 586 -17.85 -0.05 8.76
N ALA A 587 -17.04 -0.52 7.82
CA ALA A 587 -17.46 -1.50 6.82
C ALA A 587 -17.94 -2.81 7.47
N SER A 588 -17.16 -3.36 8.41
CA SER A 588 -17.51 -4.57 9.16
C SER A 588 -18.81 -4.41 9.95
N ALA A 589 -18.96 -3.34 10.72
CA ALA A 589 -20.16 -3.08 11.51
C ALA A 589 -21.41 -2.89 10.63
N SER A 590 -21.27 -2.31 9.43
CA SER A 590 -22.41 -2.07 8.53
C SER A 590 -23.10 -3.34 8.03
N VAL A 591 -22.38 -4.46 8.03
CA VAL A 591 -22.90 -5.78 7.69
C VAL A 591 -23.06 -6.68 8.91
N GLY A 592 -22.85 -6.15 10.12
CA GLY A 592 -23.12 -6.83 11.38
C GLY A 592 -21.95 -7.64 11.95
N ILE A 593 -20.75 -7.59 11.36
CA ILE A 593 -19.55 -8.22 11.94
C ILE A 593 -19.23 -7.55 13.27
N ASN A 594 -18.95 -8.34 14.31
CA ASN A 594 -18.71 -7.87 15.69
C ASN A 594 -17.39 -8.38 16.28
N GLY A 595 -16.53 -8.99 15.47
CA GLY A 595 -15.22 -9.42 15.91
C GLY A 595 -14.20 -9.51 14.78
N SER A 596 -12.92 -9.35 15.14
CA SER A 596 -11.80 -9.50 14.22
C SER A 596 -10.67 -10.24 14.92
N VAL A 597 -10.28 -11.40 14.40
CA VAL A 597 -9.01 -12.03 14.73
C VAL A 597 -7.96 -11.38 13.83
N VAL A 598 -7.03 -10.62 14.41
CA VAL A 598 -6.18 -9.67 13.65
C VAL A 598 -4.84 -10.24 13.19
N ASN A 599 -4.56 -11.51 13.47
CA ASN A 599 -3.28 -12.14 13.17
C ASN A 599 -3.42 -13.61 12.75
N ASN A 600 -2.39 -14.05 12.03
CA ASN A 600 -2.33 -15.37 11.43
C ASN A 600 -2.55 -16.52 12.42
N VAL A 601 -3.30 -17.53 11.95
CA VAL A 601 -3.53 -18.80 12.66
C VAL A 601 -2.26 -19.63 12.80
N ASN A 602 -1.29 -19.47 11.87
CA ASN A 602 0.10 -19.88 12.07
C ASN A 602 0.76 -18.85 12.99
N ALA A 603 0.43 -18.98 14.28
CA ALA A 603 0.50 -17.87 15.21
C ALA A 603 1.94 -17.58 15.66
N SER A 604 2.31 -16.30 15.69
CA SER A 604 3.57 -15.88 16.32
C SER A 604 3.36 -15.63 17.81
N ALA A 605 4.26 -16.19 18.64
CA ALA A 605 4.28 -15.87 20.07
C ALA A 605 4.47 -14.36 20.33
N ARG A 606 5.06 -13.60 19.39
CA ARG A 606 5.35 -12.17 19.53
C ARG A 606 4.11 -11.35 19.89
N PHE A 607 2.92 -11.75 19.43
CA PHE A 607 1.66 -11.07 19.77
C PHE A 607 1.29 -11.12 21.27
N LEU A 608 1.93 -11.98 22.07
CA LEU A 608 1.74 -12.07 23.53
C LEU A 608 2.79 -11.28 24.33
N THR A 609 3.68 -10.54 23.66
CA THR A 609 4.67 -9.66 24.30
C THR A 609 4.05 -8.32 24.69
N PRO A 610 4.54 -7.63 25.73
CA PRO A 610 4.01 -6.32 26.12
C PRO A 610 3.93 -5.31 24.97
N GLU A 611 4.98 -5.24 24.14
CA GLU A 611 5.06 -4.39 22.94
C GLU A 611 3.84 -4.57 22.02
N TYR A 612 3.48 -5.82 21.70
CA TYR A 612 2.36 -6.10 20.80
C TYR A 612 1.01 -5.99 21.49
N LEU A 613 0.92 -6.23 22.80
CA LEU A 613 -0.33 -6.01 23.52
C LEU A 613 -0.75 -4.54 23.50
N ASP A 614 0.20 -3.61 23.57
CA ASP A 614 -0.07 -2.17 23.45
C ASP A 614 -0.54 -1.80 22.02
N LYS A 615 0.07 -2.41 20.99
CA LYS A 615 -0.37 -2.26 19.59
C LYS A 615 -1.79 -2.80 19.35
N LEU A 616 -2.11 -3.95 19.95
CA LEU A 616 -3.43 -4.56 19.89
C LEU A 616 -4.48 -3.71 20.63
N ALA A 617 -4.11 -3.07 21.74
CA ALA A 617 -4.98 -2.15 22.46
C ALA A 617 -5.34 -0.93 21.60
N ALA A 618 -4.38 -0.33 20.90
CA ALA A 618 -4.65 0.77 19.98
C ALA A 618 -5.63 0.37 18.85
N LEU A 619 -5.51 -0.84 18.29
CA LEU A 619 -6.49 -1.36 17.33
C LEU A 619 -7.87 -1.57 17.97
N ALA A 620 -7.92 -2.15 19.17
CA ALA A 620 -9.18 -2.37 19.89
C ALA A 620 -9.90 -1.05 20.20
N ASP A 621 -9.16 0.01 20.52
CA ASP A 621 -9.72 1.34 20.79
C ASP A 621 -10.42 1.94 19.57
N VAL A 622 -9.90 1.72 18.37
CA VAL A 622 -10.54 2.16 17.11
C VAL A 622 -11.78 1.33 16.79
N PHE A 623 -11.78 0.03 17.12
CA PHE A 623 -12.85 -0.89 16.77
C PHE A 623 -14.05 -0.84 17.74
N ARG A 624 -13.79 -0.54 19.00
CA ARG A 624 -14.79 -0.55 20.09
C ARG A 624 -16.01 0.35 19.83
N PRO A 625 -15.89 1.59 19.29
CA PRO A 625 -17.06 2.42 18.98
C PRO A 625 -18.03 1.80 17.96
N TYR A 626 -17.56 0.84 17.17
CA TYR A 626 -18.36 0.11 16.18
C TYR A 626 -18.80 -1.28 16.68
N GLY A 627 -18.43 -1.63 17.93
CA GLY A 627 -18.75 -2.91 18.57
C GLY A 627 -17.99 -4.10 18.02
N ILE A 628 -16.79 -3.86 17.47
CA ILE A 628 -15.94 -4.93 16.97
C ILE A 628 -14.91 -5.24 18.05
N LYS A 629 -14.96 -6.47 18.56
CA LYS A 629 -13.97 -6.96 19.52
C LYS A 629 -12.72 -7.49 18.81
N VAL A 630 -11.56 -7.23 19.38
CA VAL A 630 -10.29 -7.84 18.95
C VAL A 630 -10.16 -9.22 19.56
N TYR A 631 -9.77 -10.19 18.73
CA TYR A 631 -9.42 -11.56 19.09
C TYR A 631 -8.00 -11.85 18.60
N LEU A 632 -7.36 -12.86 19.18
CA LEU A 632 -5.97 -13.19 18.86
C LEU A 632 -5.80 -14.69 18.56
N SER A 633 -5.17 -14.99 17.42
CA SER A 633 -4.60 -16.32 17.17
C SER A 633 -3.38 -16.51 18.07
N VAL A 634 -3.37 -17.56 18.90
CA VAL A 634 -2.30 -17.76 19.89
C VAL A 634 -1.41 -18.94 19.57
N PHE A 635 -0.10 -18.75 19.79
CA PHE A 635 0.90 -19.80 19.66
C PHE A 635 0.87 -20.70 20.89
N PHE A 636 0.40 -21.95 20.75
CA PHE A 636 0.14 -22.85 21.88
C PHE A 636 1.39 -23.09 22.76
N ALA A 637 2.58 -23.14 22.15
CA ALA A 637 3.85 -23.34 22.85
C ALA A 637 4.47 -22.05 23.46
N ALA A 638 3.72 -20.93 23.50
CA ALA A 638 4.18 -19.68 24.09
C ALA A 638 4.66 -19.77 25.56
N PRO A 639 4.12 -20.62 26.45
CA PRO A 639 4.67 -20.80 27.80
C PRO A 639 6.15 -21.21 27.78
N LYS A 640 6.53 -22.08 26.84
CA LYS A 640 7.93 -22.50 26.66
C LYS A 640 8.76 -21.41 25.99
N THR A 641 8.26 -20.82 24.90
CA THR A 641 9.01 -19.85 24.09
C THR A 641 9.19 -18.49 24.78
N LEU A 642 8.16 -17.98 25.46
CA LEU A 642 8.18 -16.66 26.12
C LEU A 642 8.20 -16.76 27.65
N GLY A 643 7.47 -17.73 28.20
CA GLY A 643 7.30 -17.88 29.65
C GLY A 643 8.46 -18.58 30.37
N LYS A 644 9.48 -19.05 29.63
CA LYS A 644 10.61 -19.85 30.13
C LYS A 644 10.17 -21.11 30.91
N GLN A 645 8.96 -21.61 30.66
CA GLN A 645 8.48 -22.87 31.21
C GLN A 645 9.21 -24.04 30.53
N GLN A 646 9.42 -25.14 31.25
CA GLN A 646 10.09 -26.32 30.69
C GLN A 646 9.20 -27.07 29.66
N THR A 647 7.89 -26.82 29.69
CA THR A 647 6.89 -27.51 28.87
C THR A 647 5.76 -26.56 28.45
N SER A 648 4.90 -26.99 27.52
CA SER A 648 3.60 -26.38 27.25
C SER A 648 2.44 -27.39 27.36
N ASP A 649 2.64 -28.47 28.13
CA ASP A 649 1.57 -29.43 28.47
C ASP A 649 0.41 -28.70 29.18
N PRO A 650 -0.82 -28.71 28.63
CA PRO A 650 -1.95 -27.99 29.19
C PRO A 650 -2.39 -28.49 30.58
N LEU A 651 -2.00 -29.71 30.98
CA LEU A 651 -2.29 -30.22 32.33
C LEU A 651 -1.21 -29.85 33.36
N ASN A 652 -0.09 -29.24 32.93
CA ASN A 652 0.94 -28.79 33.85
C ASN A 652 0.47 -27.54 34.63
N PRO A 653 0.54 -27.53 35.98
CA PRO A 653 0.05 -26.41 36.79
C PRO A 653 0.70 -25.05 36.48
N GLU A 654 2.00 -25.02 36.17
CA GLU A 654 2.71 -23.78 35.86
C GLU A 654 2.33 -23.24 34.48
N VAL A 655 2.04 -24.11 33.52
CA VAL A 655 1.50 -23.72 32.20
C VAL A 655 0.11 -23.08 32.35
N ARG A 656 -0.77 -23.70 33.16
CA ARG A 656 -2.11 -23.14 33.45
C ARG A 656 -2.01 -21.77 34.13
N LYS A 657 -1.12 -21.64 35.11
CA LYS A 657 -0.86 -20.38 35.81
C LYS A 657 -0.32 -19.30 34.87
N TRP A 658 0.58 -19.67 33.95
CA TRP A 658 1.12 -18.74 32.96
C TRP A 658 0.03 -18.20 32.03
N TRP A 659 -0.84 -19.07 31.50
CA TRP A 659 -1.95 -18.65 30.65
C TRP A 659 -2.96 -17.78 31.39
N ALA A 660 -3.29 -18.09 32.64
CA ALA A 660 -4.16 -17.25 33.47
C ALA A 660 -3.56 -15.84 33.65
N ALA A 661 -2.29 -15.74 34.05
CA ALA A 661 -1.60 -14.47 34.22
C ALA A 661 -1.49 -13.68 32.89
N LYS A 662 -1.18 -14.35 31.78
CA LYS A 662 -1.13 -13.71 30.46
C LYS A 662 -2.50 -13.21 30.01
N THR A 663 -3.56 -13.94 30.34
CA THR A 663 -4.93 -13.55 30.03
C THR A 663 -5.32 -12.31 30.83
N ASP A 664 -5.04 -12.27 32.13
CA ASP A 664 -5.26 -11.09 32.97
C ASP A 664 -4.49 -9.87 32.45
N GLU A 665 -3.26 -10.07 31.98
CA GLU A 665 -2.45 -9.02 31.36
C GLU A 665 -3.09 -8.46 30.07
N ILE A 666 -3.67 -9.33 29.23
CA ILE A 666 -4.39 -8.90 28.03
C ILE A 666 -5.63 -8.09 28.41
N TYR A 667 -6.44 -8.58 29.35
CA TYR A 667 -7.66 -7.88 29.79
C TYR A 667 -7.38 -6.57 30.53
N ALA A 668 -6.23 -6.44 31.17
CA ALA A 668 -5.81 -5.17 31.76
C ALA A 668 -5.60 -4.07 30.70
N ARG A 669 -5.19 -4.45 29.48
CA ARG A 669 -5.00 -3.53 28.34
C ARG A 669 -6.22 -3.41 27.44
N ILE A 670 -6.95 -4.50 27.28
CA ILE A 670 -8.12 -4.62 26.39
C ILE A 670 -9.28 -5.21 27.20
N PRO A 671 -10.00 -4.40 27.99
CA PRO A 671 -11.02 -4.89 28.93
C PRO A 671 -12.17 -5.68 28.28
N ASP A 672 -12.41 -5.44 27.00
CA ASP A 672 -13.43 -6.08 26.18
C ASP A 672 -12.88 -7.11 25.18
N PHE A 673 -11.64 -7.58 25.40
CA PHE A 673 -10.99 -8.59 24.56
C PHE A 673 -11.91 -9.79 24.28
N GLY A 674 -11.97 -10.18 23.02
CA GLY A 674 -12.90 -11.21 22.54
C GLY A 674 -12.49 -12.62 22.91
N GLY A 675 -11.18 -12.89 23.00
CA GLY A 675 -10.64 -14.21 23.31
C GLY A 675 -9.71 -14.75 22.22
N PHE A 676 -9.54 -16.07 22.20
CA PHE A 676 -8.47 -16.73 21.44
C PHE A 676 -8.98 -17.54 20.26
N LEU A 677 -8.25 -17.49 19.15
CA LEU A 677 -8.33 -18.46 18.05
C LEU A 677 -7.13 -19.41 18.14
N VAL A 678 -7.33 -20.70 17.88
CA VAL A 678 -6.26 -21.70 17.99
C VAL A 678 -6.23 -22.64 16.80
N LYS A 679 -5.10 -22.68 16.09
CA LYS A 679 -4.67 -23.79 15.23
C LYS A 679 -3.60 -24.57 16.01
N ALA A 680 -3.81 -25.86 16.22
CA ALA A 680 -2.93 -26.69 17.04
C ALA A 680 -2.86 -28.11 16.48
N ASN A 681 -1.67 -28.72 16.53
CA ASN A 681 -1.37 -30.05 15.95
C ASN A 681 -1.80 -30.19 14.48
N SER A 682 -1.59 -29.14 13.69
CA SER A 682 -1.96 -29.08 12.29
C SER A 682 -0.87 -28.38 11.50
N GLU A 683 -0.36 -29.02 10.43
CA GLU A 683 0.64 -28.45 9.51
C GLU A 683 1.93 -27.97 10.20
N GLY A 684 2.33 -28.64 11.28
CA GLY A 684 3.53 -28.30 12.04
C GLY A 684 3.31 -27.33 13.20
N GLU A 685 2.09 -26.78 13.37
CA GLU A 685 1.76 -25.95 14.53
C GLU A 685 1.70 -26.79 15.82
N PRO A 686 2.31 -26.31 16.93
CA PRO A 686 2.35 -27.05 18.18
C PRO A 686 0.97 -27.18 18.82
N GLY A 687 0.78 -28.18 19.67
CA GLY A 687 -0.50 -28.39 20.32
C GLY A 687 -0.51 -29.47 21.40
N PRO A 688 -1.68 -29.71 22.02
CA PRO A 688 -1.82 -30.65 23.13
C PRO A 688 -1.36 -32.08 22.81
N GLN A 689 -1.47 -32.55 21.57
CA GLN A 689 -1.09 -33.92 21.21
C GLN A 689 0.42 -34.16 21.30
N ASP A 690 1.24 -33.11 21.24
CA ASP A 690 2.71 -33.20 21.44
C ASP A 690 3.06 -33.65 22.86
N TYR A 691 2.10 -33.55 23.78
CA TYR A 691 2.22 -33.93 25.19
C TYR A 691 1.31 -35.12 25.56
N GLY A 692 0.78 -35.84 24.56
CA GLY A 692 -0.15 -36.95 24.78
C GLY A 692 -1.51 -36.51 25.35
N ARG A 693 -1.94 -35.27 25.10
CA ARG A 693 -3.22 -34.71 25.54
C ARG A 693 -4.21 -34.60 24.39
N THR A 694 -5.49 -34.41 24.73
CA THR A 694 -6.55 -34.20 23.75
C THR A 694 -6.72 -32.72 23.40
N HIS A 695 -7.38 -32.43 22.28
CA HIS A 695 -7.78 -31.06 21.94
C HIS A 695 -8.69 -30.42 23.00
N ALA A 696 -9.53 -31.23 23.69
CA ALA A 696 -10.34 -30.74 24.80
C ALA A 696 -9.47 -30.28 25.98
N ASP A 697 -8.40 -31.00 26.33
CA ASP A 697 -7.48 -30.58 27.40
C ASP A 697 -6.83 -29.22 27.10
N GLY A 698 -6.34 -29.05 25.87
CA GLY A 698 -5.74 -27.79 25.41
C GLY A 698 -6.74 -26.63 25.39
N ALA A 699 -7.92 -26.84 24.81
CA ALA A 699 -8.96 -25.82 24.71
C ALA A 699 -9.51 -25.42 26.08
N ASN A 700 -9.72 -26.40 26.97
CA ASN A 700 -10.27 -26.17 28.30
C ASN A 700 -9.28 -25.38 29.16
N MET A 701 -7.98 -25.66 29.07
CA MET A 701 -6.96 -24.89 29.78
C MET A 701 -7.01 -23.39 29.40
N LEU A 702 -7.10 -23.06 28.11
CA LEU A 702 -7.23 -21.67 27.67
C LEU A 702 -8.57 -21.06 28.11
N ALA A 703 -9.64 -21.85 28.11
CA ALA A 703 -10.96 -21.40 28.54
C ALA A 703 -11.03 -21.13 30.06
N GLU A 704 -10.31 -21.90 30.86
CA GLU A 704 -10.14 -21.69 32.29
C GLU A 704 -9.28 -20.46 32.58
N ALA A 705 -8.24 -20.22 31.78
CA ALA A 705 -7.41 -19.02 31.87
C ALA A 705 -8.21 -17.72 31.64
N LEU A 706 -9.31 -17.77 30.87
CA LEU A 706 -10.25 -16.66 30.75
C LEU A 706 -11.04 -16.37 32.04
N GLY A 707 -11.06 -17.28 33.03
CA GLY A 707 -11.66 -17.03 34.35
C GLY A 707 -13.07 -16.45 34.29
N ASN A 708 -13.25 -15.25 34.87
CA ASN A 708 -14.52 -14.51 34.82
C ASN A 708 -14.60 -13.51 33.65
N HIS A 709 -13.55 -13.35 32.86
CA HIS A 709 -13.54 -12.47 31.69
C HIS A 709 -14.53 -12.97 30.63
N PRO A 710 -15.14 -12.09 29.82
CA PRO A 710 -16.23 -12.45 28.93
C PRO A 710 -15.80 -13.17 27.64
N GLY A 711 -14.50 -13.38 27.42
CA GLY A 711 -13.98 -13.96 26.19
C GLY A 711 -14.32 -15.44 25.99
N ILE A 712 -14.00 -15.92 24.79
CA ILE A 712 -14.20 -17.30 24.34
C ILE A 712 -12.92 -17.90 23.75
N VAL A 713 -12.91 -19.22 23.58
CA VAL A 713 -11.87 -19.93 22.82
C VAL A 713 -12.51 -20.54 21.58
N MET A 714 -12.02 -20.14 20.42
CA MET A 714 -12.37 -20.71 19.12
C MET A 714 -11.27 -21.71 18.74
N TRP A 715 -11.57 -23.00 18.86
CA TRP A 715 -10.61 -24.07 18.60
C TRP A 715 -10.85 -24.67 17.23
N ARG A 716 -9.90 -24.51 16.29
CA ARG A 716 -10.09 -24.98 14.91
C ARG A 716 -10.04 -26.50 14.84
N SER A 717 -11.00 -27.10 14.13
CA SER A 717 -11.03 -28.54 13.87
C SER A 717 -10.25 -28.97 12.63
N PHE A 718 -9.54 -28.03 12.00
CA PHE A 718 -8.70 -28.30 10.82
C PHE A 718 -7.42 -29.02 11.25
N VAL A 719 -7.56 -30.32 11.54
CA VAL A 719 -6.51 -31.21 12.03
C VAL A 719 -6.57 -32.48 11.17
N TYR A 720 -5.40 -32.91 10.71
CA TYR A 720 -5.25 -34.10 9.89
C TYR A 720 -3.81 -34.63 10.01
N LYS A 721 -3.69 -35.95 10.20
CA LYS A 721 -2.45 -36.67 10.47
C LYS A 721 -1.75 -37.00 9.16
N ALA A 722 -0.43 -37.22 9.23
CA ALA A 722 0.33 -37.68 8.07
C ALA A 722 0.16 -39.20 7.92
N ASN A 723 -1.06 -39.65 7.57
CA ASN A 723 -1.37 -41.06 7.37
C ASN A 723 -1.49 -41.37 5.88
N SER A 724 -0.48 -42.00 5.29
CA SER A 724 -0.45 -42.36 3.86
C SER A 724 -1.57 -43.32 3.42
N ASN A 725 -2.23 -43.99 4.37
CA ASN A 725 -3.30 -44.95 4.12
C ASN A 725 -4.67 -44.46 4.62
N GLY A 726 -4.72 -43.26 5.21
CA GLY A 726 -5.94 -42.64 5.72
C GLY A 726 -6.74 -41.94 4.62
N ASP A 727 -7.99 -41.57 4.94
CA ASP A 727 -8.75 -40.62 4.14
C ASP A 727 -8.81 -39.28 4.89
N ARG A 728 -8.07 -38.27 4.41
CA ARG A 728 -8.02 -36.91 4.99
C ARG A 728 -9.42 -36.36 5.33
N ALA A 729 -10.44 -36.68 4.53
CA ALA A 729 -11.82 -36.23 4.77
C ALA A 729 -12.43 -36.72 6.10
N LYS A 730 -11.87 -37.79 6.70
CA LYS A 730 -12.36 -38.37 7.95
C LYS A 730 -11.66 -37.80 9.18
N GLU A 731 -10.44 -37.33 9.03
CA GLU A 731 -9.53 -37.17 10.17
C GLU A 731 -10.00 -36.08 11.14
N GLY A 732 -10.43 -34.92 10.63
CA GLY A 732 -11.01 -33.87 11.47
C GLY A 732 -12.25 -34.34 12.24
N PHE A 733 -13.06 -35.22 11.65
CA PHE A 733 -14.19 -35.83 12.34
C PHE A 733 -13.75 -36.82 13.42
N GLU A 734 -12.83 -37.73 13.08
CA GLU A 734 -12.34 -38.78 13.99
C GLU A 734 -11.64 -38.20 15.21
N GLU A 735 -10.96 -37.06 15.08
CA GLU A 735 -10.30 -36.37 16.19
C GLU A 735 -11.30 -35.67 17.14
N PHE A 736 -12.35 -35.04 16.60
CA PHE A 736 -13.24 -34.17 17.39
C PHE A 736 -14.52 -34.84 17.86
N LYS A 737 -15.10 -35.78 17.10
CA LYS A 737 -16.35 -36.45 17.47
C LYS A 737 -16.25 -37.16 18.84
N PRO A 738 -15.16 -37.87 19.21
CA PRO A 738 -15.01 -38.47 20.54
C PRO A 738 -14.92 -37.46 21.71
N LEU A 739 -14.80 -36.17 21.39
CA LEU A 739 -14.70 -35.06 22.35
C LEU A 739 -16.01 -34.28 22.51
N ASP A 740 -17.08 -34.67 21.82
CA ASP A 740 -18.41 -34.05 21.97
C ASP A 740 -18.91 -34.10 23.43
N GLY A 741 -19.17 -32.92 24.00
CA GLY A 741 -19.56 -32.73 25.40
C GLY A 741 -18.40 -32.66 26.41
N LYS A 742 -17.13 -32.72 25.97
CA LYS A 742 -15.95 -32.60 26.86
C LYS A 742 -15.33 -31.19 26.88
N PHE A 743 -15.77 -30.30 26.01
CA PHE A 743 -15.26 -28.94 25.94
C PHE A 743 -15.90 -28.03 26.99
N HIS A 744 -15.13 -27.09 27.51
CA HIS A 744 -15.56 -26.10 28.48
C HIS A 744 -16.67 -25.20 27.88
N PRO A 745 -17.64 -24.70 28.66
CA PRO A 745 -18.72 -23.84 28.17
C PRO A 745 -18.32 -22.51 27.53
N LYS A 746 -17.02 -22.16 27.50
CA LYS A 746 -16.46 -20.99 26.79
C LYS A 746 -15.75 -21.37 25.48
N VAL A 747 -15.74 -22.65 25.12
CA VAL A 747 -15.11 -23.15 23.89
C VAL A 747 -16.15 -23.34 22.79
N LEU A 748 -15.85 -22.87 21.58
CA LEU A 748 -16.48 -23.30 20.35
C LEU A 748 -15.46 -24.06 19.51
N VAL A 749 -15.91 -25.13 18.85
CA VAL A 749 -15.10 -25.80 17.84
C VAL A 749 -15.38 -25.13 16.49
N GLN A 750 -14.38 -24.50 15.91
CA GLN A 750 -14.46 -23.82 14.62
C GLN A 750 -14.17 -24.80 13.49
N VAL A 751 -15.17 -25.07 12.65
CA VAL A 751 -15.18 -26.11 11.63
C VAL A 751 -15.30 -25.46 10.25
N LYS A 752 -14.40 -25.81 9.33
CA LYS A 752 -14.51 -25.38 7.92
C LYS A 752 -15.82 -25.88 7.30
N ASN A 753 -16.30 -25.22 6.25
CA ASN A 753 -17.53 -25.62 5.58
C ASN A 753 -17.50 -27.04 5.01
N GLY A 754 -16.33 -27.55 4.63
CA GLY A 754 -16.11 -28.92 4.18
C GLY A 754 -14.93 -29.59 4.87
N PRO A 755 -14.77 -30.91 4.69
CA PRO A 755 -13.78 -31.73 5.40
C PRO A 755 -12.35 -31.67 4.84
N ILE A 756 -12.11 -31.02 3.70
CA ILE A 756 -10.78 -30.89 3.11
C ILE A 756 -10.21 -29.51 3.41
N ASP A 757 -10.42 -28.54 2.51
CA ASP A 757 -9.70 -27.27 2.57
C ASP A 757 -10.27 -26.24 1.58
N PHE A 758 -11.47 -25.73 1.86
CA PHE A 758 -12.09 -24.62 1.13
C PHE A 758 -12.11 -24.77 -0.41
N GLN A 759 -12.20 -26.01 -0.90
CA GLN A 759 -12.19 -26.30 -2.34
C GLN A 759 -13.40 -25.65 -3.02
N PRO A 760 -13.38 -25.42 -4.36
CA PRO A 760 -14.47 -24.74 -5.06
C PRO A 760 -15.87 -25.29 -4.75
N ARG A 761 -15.96 -26.60 -4.49
CA ARG A 761 -17.12 -27.27 -3.89
C ARG A 761 -16.64 -28.42 -3.00
N GLU A 762 -17.26 -28.54 -1.83
CA GLU A 762 -17.10 -29.67 -0.91
C GLU A 762 -18.47 -30.06 -0.33
N PRO A 763 -18.71 -31.34 0.01
CA PRO A 763 -19.82 -31.67 0.89
C PRO A 763 -19.62 -30.98 2.25
N PHE A 764 -20.72 -30.74 2.99
CA PHE A 764 -20.61 -30.12 4.31
C PHE A 764 -19.76 -30.99 5.26
N HIS A 765 -19.03 -30.38 6.19
CA HIS A 765 -18.22 -31.12 7.15
C HIS A 765 -19.11 -31.99 8.08
N PRO A 766 -18.87 -33.31 8.22
CA PRO A 766 -19.79 -34.22 8.93
C PRO A 766 -19.98 -33.91 10.43
N LEU A 767 -19.04 -33.21 11.07
CA LEU A 767 -19.17 -32.73 12.44
C LEU A 767 -20.46 -31.93 12.69
N PHE A 768 -20.96 -31.16 11.70
CA PHE A 768 -22.20 -30.41 11.85
C PHE A 768 -23.41 -31.30 12.14
N GLY A 769 -23.41 -32.56 11.68
CA GLY A 769 -24.46 -33.54 12.00
C GLY A 769 -24.19 -34.38 13.24
N ALA A 770 -23.06 -34.16 13.94
CA ALA A 770 -22.53 -35.18 14.85
C ALA A 770 -22.06 -34.65 16.22
N MET A 771 -22.09 -33.35 16.54
CA MET A 771 -21.62 -32.84 17.84
C MET A 771 -22.69 -32.09 18.66
N PRO A 772 -23.84 -32.68 19.01
CA PRO A 772 -24.97 -31.96 19.62
C PRO A 772 -24.70 -31.40 21.03
N ARG A 773 -23.56 -31.71 21.66
CA ARG A 773 -23.24 -31.27 23.03
C ARG A 773 -22.07 -30.27 23.07
N THR A 774 -21.47 -29.96 21.94
CA THR A 774 -20.40 -28.97 21.81
C THR A 774 -20.79 -27.93 20.77
N PRO A 775 -20.82 -26.64 21.13
CA PRO A 775 -21.06 -25.57 20.17
C PRO A 775 -20.08 -25.61 18.99
N LEU A 776 -20.64 -25.62 17.77
CA LEU A 776 -19.87 -25.54 16.53
C LEU A 776 -19.97 -24.14 15.93
N MET A 777 -18.85 -23.67 15.39
CA MET A 777 -18.72 -22.40 14.69
C MET A 777 -18.31 -22.68 13.24
N MET A 778 -18.96 -22.05 12.28
CA MET A 778 -18.60 -22.19 10.86
C MET A 778 -17.34 -21.37 10.53
N GLU A 779 -16.43 -21.91 9.73
CA GLU A 779 -15.35 -21.18 9.07
C GLU A 779 -15.55 -21.25 7.55
N PHE A 780 -15.71 -20.09 6.92
CA PHE A 780 -15.68 -19.91 5.46
C PHE A 780 -14.40 -19.19 5.05
N GLN A 781 -14.00 -19.34 3.79
CA GLN A 781 -12.89 -18.58 3.21
C GLN A 781 -13.43 -17.51 2.25
N LEU A 782 -13.12 -16.24 2.51
CA LEU A 782 -13.46 -15.15 1.57
C LEU A 782 -12.27 -14.88 0.65
N THR A 783 -11.04 -14.98 1.16
CA THR A 783 -9.84 -14.91 0.31
C THR A 783 -9.86 -16.10 -0.65
N GLN A 784 -9.60 -15.83 -1.93
CA GLN A 784 -9.87 -16.78 -3.00
C GLN A 784 -8.66 -17.69 -3.27
N GLU A 785 -8.11 -18.32 -2.24
CA GLU A 785 -6.94 -19.20 -2.34
C GLU A 785 -7.13 -20.27 -3.41
N TYR A 786 -8.27 -20.94 -3.39
CA TYR A 786 -8.61 -22.03 -4.32
C TYR A 786 -9.56 -21.61 -5.44
N LEU A 787 -9.77 -20.30 -5.59
CA LEU A 787 -10.81 -19.73 -6.45
C LEU A 787 -10.23 -18.67 -7.40
N GLY A 788 -8.92 -18.73 -7.67
CA GLY A 788 -8.23 -17.85 -8.62
C GLY A 788 -7.85 -16.48 -8.07
N PHE A 789 -7.49 -16.41 -6.79
CA PHE A 789 -6.95 -15.23 -6.12
C PHE A 789 -7.80 -13.97 -6.37
N ALA A 790 -7.18 -12.81 -6.58
CA ALA A 790 -7.87 -11.57 -6.92
C ALA A 790 -8.05 -11.34 -8.44
N THR A 791 -7.84 -12.37 -9.28
CA THR A 791 -7.97 -12.29 -10.75
C THR A 791 -9.28 -12.90 -11.26
N HIS A 792 -9.88 -13.81 -10.49
CA HIS A 792 -11.12 -14.49 -10.86
C HIS A 792 -12.34 -13.88 -10.15
N LEU A 793 -13.43 -13.71 -10.89
CA LEU A 793 -14.73 -13.39 -10.29
C LEU A 793 -15.35 -14.70 -9.78
N ALA A 794 -15.53 -14.79 -8.46
CA ALA A 794 -16.24 -15.86 -7.77
C ALA A 794 -17.06 -15.26 -6.61
N TYR A 795 -18.35 -15.00 -6.84
CA TYR A 795 -19.26 -14.56 -5.78
C TYR A 795 -19.64 -15.75 -4.90
N LEU A 796 -19.37 -15.64 -3.59
CA LEU A 796 -19.35 -16.79 -2.68
C LEU A 796 -20.65 -17.00 -1.90
N ALA A 797 -21.62 -16.09 -1.94
CA ALA A 797 -22.91 -16.30 -1.27
C ALA A 797 -23.60 -17.62 -1.71
N PRO A 798 -23.60 -18.02 -3.00
CA PRO A 798 -24.09 -19.33 -3.41
C PRO A 798 -23.37 -20.50 -2.73
N MET A 799 -22.04 -20.43 -2.54
CA MET A 799 -21.27 -21.46 -1.84
C MET A 799 -21.63 -21.50 -0.35
N PHE A 800 -21.77 -20.33 0.28
CA PHE A 800 -22.17 -20.24 1.69
C PHE A 800 -23.57 -20.82 1.90
N LYS A 801 -24.52 -20.49 1.03
CA LYS A 801 -25.90 -21.03 1.08
C LYS A 801 -25.96 -22.51 0.76
N GLU A 802 -25.20 -23.00 -0.22
CA GLU A 802 -25.09 -24.43 -0.50
C GLU A 802 -24.71 -25.23 0.75
N CYS A 803 -23.79 -24.70 1.57
CA CYS A 803 -23.46 -25.31 2.86
C CYS A 803 -24.56 -25.10 3.91
N LEU A 804 -24.94 -23.84 4.18
CA LEU A 804 -25.84 -23.48 5.29
C LEU A 804 -27.27 -24.02 5.13
N ASP A 805 -27.77 -24.14 3.90
CA ASP A 805 -29.11 -24.65 3.62
C ASP A 805 -29.13 -26.19 3.50
N THR A 806 -27.97 -26.86 3.51
CA THR A 806 -27.92 -28.32 3.43
C THR A 806 -28.38 -28.95 4.75
N PRO A 807 -29.39 -29.84 4.74
CA PRO A 807 -29.76 -30.63 5.90
C PRO A 807 -28.62 -31.55 6.36
N VAL A 808 -28.36 -31.63 7.66
CA VAL A 808 -27.39 -32.60 8.21
C VAL A 808 -27.98 -34.00 8.36
N ALA A 809 -29.32 -34.10 8.38
CA ALA A 809 -30.06 -35.35 8.29
C ALA A 809 -31.32 -35.21 7.40
N GLY A 810 -32.36 -34.54 7.91
CA GLY A 810 -33.64 -34.31 7.20
C GLY A 810 -34.06 -32.84 7.19
N ALA A 811 -35.14 -32.51 6.48
CA ALA A 811 -35.64 -31.13 6.42
C ALA A 811 -35.84 -30.52 7.82
N GLY A 812 -35.45 -29.26 8.01
CA GLY A 812 -35.45 -28.60 9.32
C GLY A 812 -34.20 -28.87 10.16
N THR A 813 -33.19 -29.55 9.62
CA THR A 813 -31.89 -29.79 10.27
C THR A 813 -30.73 -29.18 9.49
N GLU A 814 -30.96 -28.04 8.84
CA GLU A 814 -29.95 -27.37 8.02
C GLU A 814 -28.69 -27.02 8.83
N VAL A 815 -27.50 -27.03 8.20
CA VAL A 815 -26.24 -26.63 8.85
C VAL A 815 -26.37 -25.24 9.48
N GLY A 816 -27.10 -24.32 8.86
CA GLY A 816 -27.40 -23.00 9.42
C GLY A 816 -28.08 -23.06 10.79
N ARG A 817 -28.94 -24.05 11.05
CA ARG A 817 -29.59 -24.28 12.35
C ARG A 817 -28.67 -24.89 13.41
N VAL A 818 -27.63 -25.60 12.99
CA VAL A 818 -26.55 -26.04 13.88
C VAL A 818 -25.75 -24.82 14.31
N VAL A 819 -25.37 -23.99 13.34
CA VAL A 819 -24.49 -22.83 13.53
C VAL A 819 -25.19 -21.71 14.31
N ASP A 820 -26.47 -21.46 14.09
CA ASP A 820 -27.28 -20.52 14.87
C ASP A 820 -27.79 -21.11 16.21
N GLY A 821 -27.45 -22.37 16.48
CA GLY A 821 -27.74 -23.07 17.72
C GLY A 821 -29.19 -23.54 17.89
N SER A 822 -30.11 -23.20 16.98
CA SER A 822 -31.53 -23.55 17.12
C SER A 822 -31.81 -25.05 17.06
N LEU A 823 -30.93 -25.83 16.41
CA LEU A 823 -31.10 -27.29 16.32
C LEU A 823 -30.77 -28.01 17.64
N HIS A 824 -29.76 -27.54 18.38
CA HIS A 824 -29.21 -28.22 19.55
C HIS A 824 -29.29 -27.41 20.85
N GLY A 825 -29.79 -26.18 20.80
CA GLY A 825 -29.84 -25.26 21.94
C GLY A 825 -28.47 -24.68 22.34
N TYR A 826 -27.56 -24.49 21.38
CA TYR A 826 -26.25 -23.89 21.68
C TYR A 826 -26.40 -22.47 22.20
N ARG A 827 -25.77 -22.19 23.35
CA ARG A 827 -25.72 -20.83 23.92
C ARG A 827 -24.67 -19.94 23.27
N MET A 828 -23.63 -20.54 22.70
CA MET A 828 -22.61 -19.86 21.92
C MET A 828 -22.76 -20.29 20.47
N THR A 829 -22.82 -19.32 19.55
CA THR A 829 -23.04 -19.55 18.13
C THR A 829 -22.07 -18.67 17.36
N GLY A 830 -21.47 -19.18 16.31
CA GLY A 830 -20.37 -18.47 15.64
C GLY A 830 -20.27 -18.73 14.14
N MET A 831 -19.87 -17.70 13.41
CA MET A 831 -19.41 -17.78 12.03
C MET A 831 -18.16 -16.91 11.85
N ALA A 832 -17.13 -17.46 11.21
CA ALA A 832 -15.91 -16.78 10.84
C ALA A 832 -15.69 -16.84 9.33
N GLY A 833 -15.21 -15.73 8.77
CA GLY A 833 -14.75 -15.63 7.40
C GLY A 833 -13.27 -15.32 7.36
N VAL A 834 -12.45 -16.14 6.71
CA VAL A 834 -11.03 -15.81 6.46
C VAL A 834 -11.00 -14.62 5.52
N ALA A 835 -10.52 -13.48 6.02
CA ALA A 835 -10.63 -12.18 5.37
C ALA A 835 -9.93 -12.14 4.02
N ASN A 836 -10.53 -11.44 3.05
CA ASN A 836 -9.94 -11.17 1.74
C ASN A 836 -9.38 -9.75 1.61
N THR A 837 -9.12 -9.10 2.74
CA THR A 837 -8.74 -7.69 2.80
C THR A 837 -7.23 -7.49 2.88
N GLY A 838 -6.73 -6.38 2.37
CA GLY A 838 -5.35 -5.92 2.49
C GLY A 838 -5.19 -4.45 2.12
N SER A 839 -3.95 -3.99 1.95
CA SER A 839 -3.60 -2.58 1.74
C SER A 839 -4.00 -2.00 0.38
N ASP A 840 -4.43 -2.83 -0.57
CA ASP A 840 -4.94 -2.38 -1.87
C ASP A 840 -6.06 -1.36 -1.69
N ARG A 841 -6.16 -0.41 -2.63
CA ARG A 841 -7.10 0.73 -2.50
C ARG A 841 -8.56 0.29 -2.37
N ASN A 842 -8.94 -0.77 -3.08
CA ASN A 842 -10.28 -1.35 -3.04
C ASN A 842 -10.46 -2.42 -1.96
N TRP A 843 -9.48 -2.57 -1.07
CA TRP A 843 -9.39 -3.53 0.04
C TRP A 843 -9.23 -4.98 -0.37
N THR A 844 -9.85 -5.45 -1.46
CA THR A 844 -10.00 -6.88 -1.75
C THR A 844 -9.28 -7.37 -3.01
N GLY A 845 -8.47 -6.50 -3.63
CA GLY A 845 -7.78 -6.77 -4.89
C GLY A 845 -8.74 -6.82 -6.08
N HIS A 846 -9.67 -7.77 -6.12
CA HIS A 846 -10.78 -7.82 -7.08
C HIS A 846 -11.95 -6.95 -6.61
N PRO A 847 -12.56 -6.08 -7.44
CA PRO A 847 -13.74 -5.28 -7.04
C PRO A 847 -14.93 -6.12 -6.54
N PHE A 848 -15.28 -7.22 -7.22
CA PHE A 848 -16.27 -8.19 -6.72
C PHE A 848 -15.84 -8.96 -5.45
N GLY A 849 -14.58 -8.91 -5.03
CA GLY A 849 -14.15 -9.42 -3.73
C GLY A 849 -14.85 -8.71 -2.56
N GLN A 850 -15.23 -7.44 -2.76
CA GLN A 850 -16.04 -6.68 -1.79
C GLN A 850 -17.41 -7.32 -1.57
N ALA A 851 -18.02 -7.89 -2.62
CA ALA A 851 -19.30 -8.56 -2.52
C ALA A 851 -19.23 -9.81 -1.62
N ASN A 852 -18.07 -10.47 -1.53
CA ASN A 852 -17.86 -11.64 -0.68
C ASN A 852 -17.76 -11.26 0.81
N TRP A 853 -17.03 -10.18 1.11
CA TRP A 853 -17.02 -9.60 2.47
C TRP A 853 -18.42 -9.14 2.88
N TYR A 854 -19.11 -8.42 1.99
CA TYR A 854 -20.49 -8.01 2.23
C TYR A 854 -21.40 -9.22 2.49
N ALA A 855 -21.40 -10.20 1.60
CA ALA A 855 -22.28 -11.36 1.69
C ALA A 855 -22.03 -12.20 2.94
N PHE A 856 -20.76 -12.40 3.31
CA PHE A 856 -20.43 -13.08 4.56
C PHE A 856 -21.05 -12.37 5.76
N GLY A 857 -20.90 -11.05 5.88
CA GLY A 857 -21.50 -10.30 6.99
C GLY A 857 -23.02 -10.40 7.01
N ARG A 858 -23.69 -10.23 5.86
CA ARG A 858 -25.16 -10.36 5.77
C ARG A 858 -25.64 -11.76 6.16
N LEU A 859 -24.97 -12.81 5.73
CA LEU A 859 -25.33 -14.20 6.04
C LEU A 859 -24.93 -14.62 7.47
N ALA A 860 -23.86 -14.05 8.03
CA ALA A 860 -23.53 -14.22 9.44
C ALA A 860 -24.57 -13.53 10.35
N TRP A 861 -25.17 -12.43 9.89
CA TRP A 861 -26.32 -11.82 10.57
C TRP A 861 -27.57 -12.70 10.44
N ASP A 862 -27.95 -13.07 9.22
CA ASP A 862 -29.09 -13.95 8.95
C ASP A 862 -28.79 -14.88 7.76
N TRP A 863 -28.47 -16.12 8.08
CA TRP A 863 -28.11 -17.13 7.07
C TRP A 863 -29.27 -17.53 6.15
N THR A 864 -30.52 -17.19 6.52
CA THR A 864 -31.71 -17.50 5.72
C THR A 864 -31.95 -16.51 4.58
N LEU A 865 -31.20 -15.41 4.52
CA LEU A 865 -31.24 -14.50 3.39
C LEU A 865 -30.87 -15.24 2.10
N ALA A 866 -31.52 -14.87 0.99
CA ALA A 866 -31.22 -15.44 -0.31
C ALA A 866 -29.95 -14.79 -0.91
N ALA A 867 -29.13 -15.58 -1.61
CA ALA A 867 -27.85 -15.13 -2.13
C ALA A 867 -28.00 -14.03 -3.22
N ASP A 868 -29.08 -14.10 -4.00
CA ASP A 868 -29.44 -13.14 -5.05
C ASP A 868 -30.03 -11.85 -4.47
N GLN A 869 -30.75 -11.93 -3.35
CA GLN A 869 -31.15 -10.76 -2.56
C GLN A 869 -29.91 -10.00 -2.09
N VAL A 870 -28.97 -10.70 -1.45
CA VAL A 870 -27.71 -10.10 -0.95
C VAL A 870 -26.88 -9.50 -2.08
N ALA A 871 -26.83 -10.17 -3.24
CA ALA A 871 -26.18 -9.63 -4.43
C ALA A 871 -26.85 -8.34 -4.90
N THR A 872 -28.19 -8.32 -4.96
CA THR A 872 -28.97 -7.15 -5.37
C THR A 872 -28.75 -5.98 -4.41
N GLU A 873 -28.74 -6.22 -3.10
CA GLU A 873 -28.41 -5.21 -2.08
C GLU A 873 -27.02 -4.59 -2.36
N TRP A 874 -26.00 -5.44 -2.55
CA TRP A 874 -24.63 -4.97 -2.81
C TRP A 874 -24.49 -4.22 -4.16
N ILE A 875 -25.12 -4.70 -5.24
CA ILE A 875 -25.09 -4.04 -6.56
C ILE A 875 -25.68 -2.64 -6.46
N HIS A 876 -26.81 -2.48 -5.76
CA HIS A 876 -27.42 -1.17 -5.56
C HIS A 876 -26.53 -0.23 -4.74
N MET A 877 -25.88 -0.74 -3.70
CA MET A 877 -25.03 0.08 -2.84
C MET A 877 -23.68 0.46 -3.50
N THR A 878 -23.20 -0.36 -4.43
CA THR A 878 -21.81 -0.29 -4.92
C THR A 878 -21.71 0.11 -6.40
N LEU A 879 -22.56 -0.45 -7.26
CA LEU A 879 -22.40 -0.37 -8.70
C LEU A 879 -23.45 0.51 -9.38
N THR A 880 -24.75 0.19 -9.25
CA THR A 880 -25.79 0.85 -10.05
C THR A 880 -27.22 0.60 -9.57
N HIS A 881 -28.14 1.50 -9.94
CA HIS A 881 -29.59 1.34 -9.80
C HIS A 881 -30.31 1.08 -11.13
N GLN A 882 -29.61 1.04 -12.26
CA GLN A 882 -30.25 0.80 -13.56
C GLN A 882 -30.78 -0.64 -13.60
N PRO A 883 -32.10 -0.88 -13.76
CA PRO A 883 -32.70 -2.21 -13.53
C PRO A 883 -32.17 -3.35 -14.40
N GLU A 884 -31.93 -3.10 -15.69
CA GLU A 884 -31.40 -4.10 -16.62
C GLU A 884 -29.95 -4.47 -16.29
N ALA A 885 -29.13 -3.48 -15.95
CA ALA A 885 -27.75 -3.66 -15.53
C ALA A 885 -27.68 -4.42 -14.19
N VAL A 886 -28.55 -4.08 -13.23
CA VAL A 886 -28.67 -4.82 -11.96
C VAL A 886 -29.00 -6.28 -12.24
N SER A 887 -29.97 -6.56 -13.12
CA SER A 887 -30.33 -7.95 -13.46
C SER A 887 -29.18 -8.70 -14.12
N SER A 888 -28.50 -8.08 -15.09
CA SER A 888 -27.35 -8.67 -15.80
C SER A 888 -26.18 -8.97 -14.87
N ILE A 889 -25.80 -8.00 -14.01
CA ILE A 889 -24.71 -8.16 -13.04
C ILE A 889 -25.06 -9.23 -12.01
N ARG A 890 -26.30 -9.26 -11.52
CA ARG A 890 -26.76 -10.30 -10.57
C ARG A 890 -26.66 -11.69 -11.19
N GLU A 891 -27.11 -11.88 -12.42
CA GLU A 891 -26.99 -13.17 -13.12
C GLU A 891 -25.52 -13.58 -13.26
N MET A 892 -24.65 -12.64 -13.64
CA MET A 892 -23.20 -12.83 -13.72
C MET A 892 -22.61 -13.27 -12.37
N MET A 893 -22.95 -12.59 -11.28
CA MET A 893 -22.51 -12.94 -9.92
C MET A 893 -22.99 -14.34 -9.53
N MET A 894 -24.28 -14.64 -9.69
CA MET A 894 -24.86 -15.91 -9.27
C MET A 894 -24.29 -17.12 -10.02
N GLY A 895 -23.92 -16.96 -11.29
CA GLY A 895 -23.28 -18.02 -12.09
C GLY A 895 -21.77 -18.16 -11.88
N SER A 896 -21.10 -17.17 -11.28
CA SER A 896 -19.64 -17.08 -11.27
C SER A 896 -18.92 -18.18 -10.49
N ARG A 897 -19.40 -18.54 -9.30
CA ARG A 897 -18.83 -19.65 -8.52
C ARG A 897 -18.97 -20.98 -9.25
N GLU A 898 -20.12 -21.24 -9.88
CA GLU A 898 -20.32 -22.47 -10.64
C GLU A 898 -19.43 -22.52 -11.89
N ALA A 899 -19.14 -21.37 -12.51
CA ALA A 899 -18.15 -21.30 -13.58
C ALA A 899 -16.79 -21.80 -13.08
N VAL A 900 -16.35 -21.33 -11.89
CA VAL A 900 -15.09 -21.76 -11.25
C VAL A 900 -15.08 -23.26 -10.97
N VAL A 901 -16.13 -23.80 -10.35
CA VAL A 901 -16.28 -25.25 -10.15
C VAL A 901 -16.16 -25.99 -11.48
N ASN A 902 -16.84 -25.52 -12.51
CA ASN A 902 -16.88 -26.18 -13.82
C ASN A 902 -15.52 -26.25 -14.50
N TYR A 903 -14.76 -25.14 -14.58
CA TYR A 903 -13.45 -25.17 -15.23
C TYR A 903 -12.31 -25.66 -14.33
N MET A 904 -12.46 -25.71 -13.01
CA MET A 904 -11.41 -26.23 -12.12
C MET A 904 -11.64 -27.68 -11.71
N THR A 905 -12.78 -27.97 -11.07
CA THR A 905 -13.00 -29.24 -10.35
C THR A 905 -14.47 -29.67 -10.39
N PRO A 906 -15.05 -29.97 -11.56
CA PRO A 906 -16.45 -30.35 -11.70
C PRO A 906 -16.74 -31.75 -11.15
N LEU A 907 -18.03 -32.08 -10.99
CA LEU A 907 -18.54 -33.41 -10.66
C LEU A 907 -18.06 -33.99 -9.30
N GLY A 908 -17.55 -33.15 -8.39
CA GLY A 908 -17.00 -33.58 -7.11
C GLY A 908 -15.48 -33.80 -7.11
N LEU A 909 -14.80 -33.52 -8.22
CA LEU A 909 -13.34 -33.37 -8.20
C LEU A 909 -12.94 -32.25 -7.22
N HIS A 910 -11.71 -32.34 -6.71
CA HIS A 910 -11.13 -31.37 -5.79
C HIS A 910 -9.61 -31.54 -5.78
N HIS A 911 -8.90 -30.52 -5.29
CA HIS A 911 -7.47 -30.53 -5.02
C HIS A 911 -6.60 -30.77 -6.28
N LEU A 912 -6.93 -30.07 -7.37
CA LEU A 912 -6.23 -30.15 -8.66
C LEU A 912 -5.33 -28.93 -8.93
N MET A 913 -5.03 -28.14 -7.90
CA MET A 913 -4.30 -26.88 -8.00
C MET A 913 -2.79 -27.10 -7.88
N GLY A 914 -2.02 -26.16 -8.42
CA GLY A 914 -0.56 -26.12 -8.24
C GLY A 914 -0.14 -26.16 -6.77
N HIS A 915 0.75 -27.08 -6.41
CA HIS A 915 1.07 -27.41 -5.00
C HIS A 915 1.53 -26.21 -4.16
N ASN A 916 2.37 -25.33 -4.71
CA ASN A 916 3.04 -24.30 -3.91
C ASN A 916 2.14 -23.07 -3.73
N LEU A 917 1.70 -22.49 -4.84
CA LEU A 917 0.94 -21.24 -4.81
C LEU A 917 -0.56 -21.47 -4.60
N HIS A 918 -1.07 -22.64 -4.99
CA HIS A 918 -2.50 -22.93 -5.19
C HIS A 918 -3.12 -22.18 -6.38
N TYR A 919 -2.26 -21.61 -7.25
CA TYR A 919 -2.64 -20.98 -8.51
C TYR A 919 -2.44 -21.93 -9.69
N GLY A 920 -3.38 -21.95 -10.63
CA GLY A 920 -3.31 -22.77 -11.85
C GLY A 920 -3.55 -24.28 -11.63
N PRO A 921 -3.82 -25.02 -12.72
CA PRO A 921 -4.04 -26.47 -12.72
C PRO A 921 -2.75 -27.28 -12.55
N GLU A 922 -2.75 -28.27 -11.67
CA GLU A 922 -1.71 -29.30 -11.59
C GLU A 922 -2.32 -30.69 -11.27
N PRO A 923 -3.25 -31.21 -12.10
CA PRO A 923 -3.92 -32.47 -11.83
C PRO A 923 -2.97 -33.68 -11.85
N TRP A 924 -1.76 -33.54 -12.40
CA TRP A 924 -0.72 -34.56 -12.42
C TRP A 924 0.21 -34.53 -11.19
N LEU A 925 -0.04 -33.65 -10.21
CA LEU A 925 0.77 -33.59 -8.99
C LEU A 925 0.72 -34.95 -8.27
N ALA A 926 1.80 -35.71 -8.38
CA ALA A 926 1.91 -37.08 -7.87
C ALA A 926 2.88 -37.23 -6.70
N LYS A 927 3.65 -36.19 -6.38
CA LYS A 927 4.67 -36.20 -5.33
C LYS A 927 4.61 -34.92 -4.51
N SER A 928 4.53 -35.07 -3.20
CA SER A 928 4.68 -34.01 -2.20
C SER A 928 5.25 -34.64 -0.92
N ALA A 929 5.48 -33.85 0.13
CA ALA A 929 5.94 -34.33 1.43
C ALA A 929 5.00 -35.38 2.05
N ARG A 930 3.71 -35.36 1.66
CA ARG A 930 2.69 -36.29 2.11
C ARG A 930 1.67 -36.56 0.98
N PRO A 931 1.12 -37.78 0.85
CA PRO A 931 0.25 -38.14 -0.27
C PRO A 931 -1.04 -37.32 -0.35
N ASP A 932 -1.61 -36.95 0.79
CA ASP A 932 -2.82 -36.14 0.92
C ASP A 932 -2.63 -34.65 0.56
N TRP A 933 -1.43 -34.25 0.14
CA TRP A 933 -1.15 -32.96 -0.51
C TRP A 933 -0.99 -33.07 -2.04
N THR A 934 -1.20 -34.25 -2.62
CA THR A 934 -1.08 -34.49 -4.06
C THR A 934 -2.45 -34.51 -4.72
N ALA A 935 -2.54 -34.14 -6.00
CA ALA A 935 -3.80 -34.22 -6.76
C ALA A 935 -4.24 -35.67 -7.01
N VAL A 936 -3.27 -36.55 -7.33
CA VAL A 936 -3.54 -37.96 -7.66
C VAL A 936 -4.18 -38.75 -6.54
N TYR A 937 -3.90 -38.36 -5.29
CA TYR A 937 -4.52 -38.96 -4.11
C TYR A 937 -6.05 -38.79 -4.11
N TYR A 938 -6.54 -37.63 -4.56
CA TYR A 938 -7.96 -37.29 -4.55
C TYR A 938 -8.69 -37.84 -5.76
N HIS A 939 -8.20 -37.55 -6.97
CA HIS A 939 -8.95 -37.90 -8.18
C HIS A 939 -8.81 -39.38 -8.56
N ARG A 940 -7.74 -40.09 -8.16
CA ARG A 940 -7.52 -41.53 -8.40
C ARG A 940 -7.86 -42.01 -9.82
N ALA A 941 -7.45 -41.24 -10.83
CA ALA A 941 -7.74 -41.56 -12.22
C ALA A 941 -6.89 -42.75 -12.68
N ASP A 942 -7.53 -43.72 -13.34
CA ASP A 942 -6.88 -44.89 -13.95
C ASP A 942 -7.60 -45.28 -15.25
N SER A 943 -7.21 -46.40 -15.88
CA SER A 943 -7.84 -46.85 -17.13
C SER A 943 -9.30 -47.28 -16.98
N LEU A 944 -9.76 -47.57 -15.76
CA LEU A 944 -11.14 -48.00 -15.49
C LEU A 944 -12.05 -46.80 -15.25
N GLY A 945 -11.57 -45.78 -14.51
CA GLY A 945 -12.40 -44.65 -14.11
C GLY A 945 -11.65 -43.54 -13.35
N ILE A 946 -12.43 -42.73 -12.64
CA ILE A 946 -11.96 -41.60 -11.83
C ILE A 946 -12.87 -41.41 -10.61
N GLY A 947 -12.34 -40.83 -9.54
CA GLY A 947 -13.05 -40.44 -8.32
C GLY A 947 -12.60 -41.20 -7.09
N PHE A 948 -12.98 -40.74 -5.90
CA PHE A 948 -12.57 -41.38 -4.66
C PHE A 948 -13.70 -42.27 -4.12
N ASN A 949 -13.50 -43.59 -4.05
CA ASN A 949 -14.48 -44.47 -3.40
C ASN A 949 -14.49 -44.26 -1.87
N ARG A 950 -15.48 -43.51 -1.40
CA ARG A 950 -15.76 -43.24 0.02
C ARG A 950 -17.05 -43.89 0.51
N SER A 951 -17.64 -44.78 -0.30
CA SER A 951 -18.72 -45.67 0.11
C SER A 951 -18.23 -46.73 1.12
N ALA A 952 -19.14 -47.59 1.58
CA ALA A 952 -18.83 -48.69 2.49
C ALA A 952 -17.78 -49.69 1.93
N SER A 953 -17.61 -49.77 0.61
CA SER A 953 -16.58 -50.62 -0.03
C SER A 953 -15.21 -49.95 -0.17
N GLY A 954 -15.10 -48.66 0.18
CA GLY A 954 -13.88 -47.86 0.10
C GLY A 954 -13.42 -47.36 1.47
N SER A 955 -13.16 -46.04 1.60
CA SER A 955 -12.76 -45.45 2.90
C SER A 955 -13.89 -45.37 3.94
N ASN A 956 -15.13 -45.59 3.51
CA ASN A 956 -16.35 -45.42 4.30
C ASN A 956 -16.51 -44.03 4.95
N ALA A 957 -15.98 -42.97 4.34
CA ALA A 957 -16.22 -41.61 4.83
C ALA A 957 -17.69 -41.19 4.71
N LEU A 958 -18.45 -41.75 3.76
CA LEU A 958 -19.89 -41.52 3.68
C LEU A 958 -20.62 -41.99 4.95
N GLY A 959 -20.11 -43.04 5.61
CA GLY A 959 -20.65 -43.56 6.87
C GLY A 959 -20.53 -42.58 8.06
N LEU A 960 -19.82 -41.46 7.92
CA LEU A 960 -19.75 -40.41 8.94
C LEU A 960 -20.99 -39.51 8.98
N TYR A 961 -21.80 -39.53 7.92
CA TYR A 961 -23.02 -38.74 7.79
C TYR A 961 -24.25 -39.51 8.28
N SER A 962 -25.40 -38.83 8.39
CA SER A 962 -26.65 -39.48 8.78
C SER A 962 -27.11 -40.51 7.73
N PRO A 963 -27.97 -41.49 8.10
CA PRO A 963 -28.53 -42.44 7.15
C PRO A 963 -29.22 -41.80 5.93
N GLU A 964 -29.89 -40.67 6.10
CA GLU A 964 -30.57 -39.94 5.03
C GLU A 964 -29.56 -39.35 4.03
N ILE A 965 -28.45 -38.82 4.52
CA ILE A 965 -27.37 -38.30 3.67
C ILE A 965 -26.61 -39.45 3.00
N GLN A 966 -26.40 -40.56 3.71
CA GLN A 966 -25.86 -41.79 3.12
C GLN A 966 -26.72 -42.29 1.96
N ALA A 967 -28.05 -42.26 2.09
CA ALA A 967 -28.95 -42.64 1.00
C ALA A 967 -28.86 -41.68 -0.20
N LYS A 968 -28.73 -40.37 0.06
CA LYS A 968 -28.63 -39.34 -0.98
C LYS A 968 -27.31 -39.39 -1.75
N TRP A 969 -26.19 -39.63 -1.07
CA TRP A 969 -24.85 -39.60 -1.67
C TRP A 969 -24.26 -40.99 -1.95
N GLY A 970 -24.99 -42.05 -1.60
CA GLY A 970 -24.71 -43.44 -1.97
C GLY A 970 -25.06 -43.70 -3.44
N GLU A 971 -25.97 -44.64 -3.72
CA GLU A 971 -26.26 -45.08 -5.09
C GLU A 971 -26.78 -43.97 -6.02
N ASN A 972 -27.60 -43.05 -5.51
CA ASN A 972 -28.20 -41.95 -6.27
C ASN A 972 -27.45 -40.62 -6.09
N CYS A 973 -26.12 -40.69 -5.98
CA CYS A 973 -25.28 -39.52 -5.71
C CYS A 973 -25.49 -38.43 -6.77
N PRO A 974 -25.77 -37.18 -6.36
CA PRO A 974 -25.96 -36.11 -7.31
C PRO A 974 -24.62 -35.74 -7.98
N PRO A 975 -24.64 -35.29 -9.25
CA PRO A 975 -23.42 -35.10 -10.02
C PRO A 975 -22.37 -34.23 -9.34
N GLU A 976 -22.78 -33.18 -8.61
CA GLU A 976 -21.90 -32.25 -7.93
C GLU A 976 -21.01 -32.87 -6.83
N TYR A 977 -21.35 -34.06 -6.32
CA TYR A 977 -20.56 -34.79 -5.32
C TYR A 977 -20.15 -36.20 -5.76
N LEU A 978 -20.48 -36.59 -6.99
CA LEU A 978 -20.32 -37.96 -7.47
C LEU A 978 -18.88 -38.48 -7.31
N LEU A 979 -17.89 -37.74 -7.84
CA LEU A 979 -16.47 -38.13 -7.80
C LEU A 979 -15.82 -37.88 -6.43
N TRP A 980 -16.55 -37.23 -5.51
CA TRP A 980 -16.14 -37.13 -4.11
C TRP A 980 -16.38 -38.46 -3.38
N PHE A 981 -17.52 -39.12 -3.64
CA PHE A 981 -17.93 -40.34 -2.93
C PHE A 981 -17.68 -41.64 -3.69
N HIS A 982 -17.54 -41.59 -5.01
CA HIS A 982 -17.48 -42.77 -5.88
C HIS A 982 -16.30 -42.72 -6.84
N HIS A 983 -15.72 -43.89 -7.12
CA HIS A 983 -14.86 -44.10 -8.30
C HIS A 983 -15.76 -44.66 -9.41
N VAL A 984 -15.84 -43.94 -10.52
CA VAL A 984 -16.86 -44.12 -11.55
C VAL A 984 -16.20 -44.43 -12.89
N ALA A 985 -16.72 -45.42 -13.61
CA ALA A 985 -16.15 -45.83 -14.88
C ALA A 985 -16.32 -44.74 -15.95
N TRP A 986 -15.31 -44.55 -16.81
CA TRP A 986 -15.32 -43.51 -17.85
C TRP A 986 -16.53 -43.60 -18.80
N SER A 987 -16.94 -44.82 -19.12
CA SER A 987 -18.06 -45.12 -20.03
C SER A 987 -19.43 -45.14 -19.35
N GLN A 988 -19.49 -44.98 -18.02
CA GLN A 988 -20.74 -45.00 -17.27
C GLN A 988 -21.68 -43.91 -17.76
N LYS A 989 -22.94 -44.27 -18.00
CA LYS A 989 -23.97 -43.33 -18.44
C LYS A 989 -24.50 -42.52 -17.25
N MET A 990 -24.38 -41.20 -17.36
CA MET A 990 -24.96 -40.23 -16.43
C MET A 990 -26.47 -40.12 -16.69
N ALA A 991 -27.22 -39.51 -15.76
CA ALA A 991 -28.67 -39.34 -15.87
C ALA A 991 -29.13 -38.61 -17.16
N ASN A 992 -28.25 -37.81 -17.76
CA ASN A 992 -28.51 -37.10 -19.02
C ASN A 992 -28.12 -37.90 -20.29
N GLY A 993 -27.74 -39.17 -20.16
CA GLY A 993 -27.40 -40.08 -21.26
C GLY A 993 -25.96 -39.96 -21.80
N ARG A 994 -25.19 -38.98 -21.34
CA ARG A 994 -23.76 -38.84 -21.67
C ARG A 994 -22.92 -39.84 -20.89
N THR A 995 -21.75 -40.20 -21.40
CA THR A 995 -20.77 -40.92 -20.59
C THR A 995 -20.17 -39.99 -19.53
N LEU A 996 -19.56 -40.53 -18.47
CA LEU A 996 -18.82 -39.73 -17.48
C LEU A 996 -17.74 -38.88 -18.15
N TRP A 997 -16.98 -39.46 -19.09
CA TRP A 997 -15.96 -38.75 -19.86
C TRP A 997 -16.55 -37.56 -20.64
N ASP A 998 -17.64 -37.78 -21.36
CA ASP A 998 -18.29 -36.71 -22.13
C ASP A 998 -18.79 -35.60 -21.20
N GLU A 999 -19.46 -35.96 -20.11
CA GLU A 999 -19.98 -35.00 -19.14
C GLU A 999 -18.84 -34.20 -18.50
N LEU A 1000 -17.73 -34.84 -18.13
CA LEU A 1000 -16.55 -34.15 -17.60
C LEU A 1000 -16.01 -33.11 -18.59
N CYS A 1001 -15.82 -33.50 -19.86
CA CYS A 1001 -15.35 -32.58 -20.91
C CYS A 1001 -16.31 -31.41 -21.13
N TYR A 1002 -17.63 -31.68 -21.17
CA TYR A 1002 -18.64 -30.64 -21.33
C TYR A 1002 -18.68 -29.68 -20.13
N ARG A 1003 -18.41 -30.14 -18.90
CA ARG A 1003 -18.37 -29.28 -17.71
C ARG A 1003 -17.17 -28.32 -17.76
N TYR A 1004 -15.97 -28.82 -18.04
CA TYR A 1004 -14.79 -27.97 -18.18
C TYR A 1004 -14.99 -26.91 -19.27
N ASP A 1005 -15.51 -27.31 -20.42
CA ASP A 1005 -15.81 -26.38 -21.52
C ASP A 1005 -16.95 -25.40 -21.20
N ALA A 1006 -17.99 -25.85 -20.48
CA ALA A 1006 -19.06 -24.98 -19.99
C ALA A 1006 -18.54 -23.93 -19.00
N GLY A 1007 -17.54 -24.25 -18.18
CA GLY A 1007 -16.87 -23.28 -17.30
C GLY A 1007 -16.22 -22.15 -18.10
N VAL A 1008 -15.45 -22.47 -19.13
CA VAL A 1008 -14.83 -21.49 -20.05
C VAL A 1008 -15.89 -20.63 -20.74
N LYS A 1009 -16.93 -21.27 -21.30
CA LYS A 1009 -18.05 -20.56 -21.96
C LYS A 1009 -18.82 -19.66 -21.01
N SER A 1010 -18.90 -20.03 -19.73
CA SER A 1010 -19.53 -19.20 -18.70
C SER A 1010 -18.70 -17.94 -18.45
N VAL A 1011 -17.37 -18.02 -18.37
CA VAL A 1011 -16.51 -16.82 -18.25
C VAL A 1011 -16.61 -15.92 -19.48
N ALA A 1012 -16.66 -16.48 -20.68
CA ALA A 1012 -16.88 -15.70 -21.90
C ALA A 1012 -18.24 -14.97 -21.88
N ARG A 1013 -19.28 -15.62 -21.35
CA ARG A 1013 -20.60 -14.98 -21.13
C ARG A 1013 -20.52 -13.86 -20.09
N MET A 1014 -19.79 -14.07 -19.00
CA MET A 1014 -19.56 -13.01 -17.99
C MET A 1014 -18.88 -11.79 -18.61
N GLN A 1015 -17.91 -11.97 -19.51
CA GLN A 1015 -17.33 -10.84 -20.26
C GLN A 1015 -18.37 -10.11 -21.11
N GLN A 1016 -19.26 -10.84 -21.81
CA GLN A 1016 -20.32 -10.24 -22.61
C GLN A 1016 -21.33 -9.48 -21.74
N GLN A 1017 -21.76 -10.06 -20.62
CA GLN A 1017 -22.65 -9.44 -19.64
C GLN A 1017 -22.03 -8.17 -19.07
N TRP A 1018 -20.75 -8.22 -18.66
CA TRP A 1018 -20.03 -7.07 -18.13
C TRP A 1018 -19.90 -5.96 -19.18
N ASN A 1019 -19.47 -6.29 -20.40
CA ASN A 1019 -19.40 -5.33 -21.51
C ASN A 1019 -20.75 -4.67 -21.80
N GLY A 1020 -21.86 -5.40 -21.66
CA GLY A 1020 -23.21 -4.90 -21.83
C GLY A 1020 -23.61 -3.83 -20.80
N VAL A 1021 -23.01 -3.83 -19.61
CA VAL A 1021 -23.34 -2.86 -18.54
C VAL A 1021 -22.40 -1.67 -18.47
N LYS A 1022 -21.44 -1.53 -19.40
CA LYS A 1022 -20.41 -0.46 -19.42
C LYS A 1022 -20.93 0.95 -19.15
N LYS A 1023 -22.13 1.29 -19.66
CA LYS A 1023 -22.74 2.62 -19.49
C LYS A 1023 -23.40 2.84 -18.14
N ALA A 1024 -23.65 1.78 -17.38
CA ALA A 1024 -24.38 1.79 -16.13
C ALA A 1024 -23.48 1.68 -14.89
N VAL A 1025 -22.17 1.46 -15.08
CA VAL A 1025 -21.17 1.32 -14.03
C VAL A 1025 -20.07 2.37 -14.19
N ASP A 1026 -19.35 2.65 -13.10
CA ASP A 1026 -18.21 3.54 -13.12
C ASP A 1026 -17.11 3.06 -14.10
N PRO A 1027 -16.50 3.94 -14.92
CA PRO A 1027 -15.49 3.55 -15.91
C PRO A 1027 -14.24 2.86 -15.35
N GLU A 1028 -13.80 3.23 -14.14
CA GLU A 1028 -12.62 2.64 -13.50
C GLU A 1028 -12.93 1.24 -12.99
N VAL A 1029 -14.06 1.09 -12.28
CA VAL A 1029 -14.57 -0.23 -11.86
C VAL A 1029 -14.80 -1.14 -13.05
N PHE A 1030 -15.39 -0.62 -14.13
CA PHE A 1030 -15.59 -1.33 -15.38
C PHE A 1030 -14.27 -1.90 -15.92
N THR A 1031 -13.25 -1.04 -16.03
CA THR A 1031 -11.95 -1.40 -16.59
C THR A 1031 -11.24 -2.45 -15.72
N HIS A 1032 -11.27 -2.27 -14.39
CA HIS A 1032 -10.66 -3.20 -13.44
C HIS A 1032 -11.28 -4.61 -13.50
N VAL A 1033 -12.60 -4.69 -13.62
CA VAL A 1033 -13.31 -5.98 -13.73
C VAL A 1033 -13.12 -6.58 -15.12
N ALA A 1034 -13.17 -5.78 -16.19
CA ALA A 1034 -12.97 -6.27 -17.56
C ALA A 1034 -11.58 -6.88 -17.76
N GLY A 1035 -10.54 -6.24 -17.21
CA GLY A 1035 -9.18 -6.78 -17.21
C GLY A 1035 -9.07 -8.12 -16.49
N ARG A 1036 -9.68 -8.24 -15.31
CA ARG A 1036 -9.70 -9.48 -14.50
C ARG A 1036 -10.50 -10.60 -15.18
N LEU A 1037 -11.67 -10.31 -15.73
CA LEU A 1037 -12.43 -11.29 -16.53
C LEU A 1037 -11.65 -11.77 -17.76
N SER A 1038 -10.78 -10.92 -18.32
CA SER A 1038 -9.88 -11.32 -19.42
C SER A 1038 -8.76 -12.25 -18.97
N ILE A 1039 -8.20 -12.04 -17.76
CA ILE A 1039 -7.28 -12.98 -17.12
C ILE A 1039 -8.02 -14.29 -16.85
N GLN A 1040 -9.18 -14.23 -16.18
CA GLN A 1040 -9.98 -15.39 -15.84
C GLN A 1040 -10.37 -16.22 -17.06
N LEU A 1041 -10.68 -15.62 -18.22
CA LEU A 1041 -10.99 -16.39 -19.42
C LEU A 1041 -9.77 -17.16 -19.95
N ARG A 1042 -8.58 -16.53 -19.95
CA ARG A 1042 -7.34 -17.20 -20.36
C ARG A 1042 -7.02 -18.36 -19.42
N GLU A 1043 -7.18 -18.15 -18.13
CA GLU A 1043 -6.86 -19.15 -17.12
C GLU A 1043 -7.91 -20.26 -17.06
N ALA A 1044 -9.18 -19.97 -17.26
CA ALA A 1044 -10.21 -21.00 -17.40
C ALA A 1044 -9.91 -21.93 -18.59
N ARG A 1045 -9.39 -21.41 -19.70
CA ARG A 1045 -8.93 -22.23 -20.84
C ARG A 1045 -7.72 -23.09 -20.44
N TRP A 1046 -6.75 -22.50 -19.76
CA TRP A 1046 -5.59 -23.24 -19.25
C TRP A 1046 -6.01 -24.39 -18.32
N TRP A 1047 -6.91 -24.13 -17.37
CA TRP A 1047 -7.50 -25.14 -16.50
C TRP A 1047 -8.23 -26.25 -17.26
N ARG A 1048 -9.13 -25.90 -18.19
CA ARG A 1048 -9.81 -26.88 -19.05
C ARG A 1048 -8.80 -27.74 -19.81
N ASP A 1049 -7.86 -27.10 -20.51
CA ASP A 1049 -6.92 -27.79 -21.39
C ASP A 1049 -6.03 -28.74 -20.57
N ALA A 1050 -5.50 -28.27 -19.43
CA ALA A 1050 -4.70 -29.09 -18.51
C ALA A 1050 -5.45 -30.33 -18.02
N CYS A 1051 -6.64 -30.14 -17.44
CA CYS A 1051 -7.40 -31.23 -16.85
C CYS A 1051 -7.93 -32.21 -17.91
N VAL A 1052 -8.51 -31.71 -19.01
CA VAL A 1052 -9.07 -32.55 -20.06
C VAL A 1052 -7.96 -33.38 -20.72
N GLN A 1053 -6.82 -32.78 -21.07
CA GLN A 1053 -5.73 -33.54 -21.68
C GLN A 1053 -5.13 -34.57 -20.73
N TYR A 1054 -4.94 -34.21 -19.47
CA TYR A 1054 -4.43 -35.13 -18.47
C TYR A 1054 -5.38 -36.32 -18.28
N PHE A 1055 -6.67 -36.09 -18.06
CA PHE A 1055 -7.62 -37.19 -17.89
C PHE A 1055 -7.82 -38.01 -19.17
N GLN A 1056 -7.62 -37.41 -20.35
CA GLN A 1056 -7.65 -38.14 -21.62
C GLN A 1056 -6.58 -39.24 -21.71
N THR A 1057 -5.43 -39.08 -21.04
CA THR A 1057 -4.38 -40.13 -21.04
C THR A 1057 -4.85 -41.42 -20.37
N PHE A 1058 -5.83 -41.31 -19.46
CA PHE A 1058 -6.43 -42.43 -18.75
C PHE A 1058 -7.68 -42.96 -19.46
N SER A 1059 -8.62 -42.08 -19.82
CA SER A 1059 -9.87 -42.49 -20.47
C SER A 1059 -9.65 -43.08 -21.85
N ARG A 1060 -8.64 -42.57 -22.60
CA ARG A 1060 -8.36 -42.90 -24.01
C ARG A 1060 -9.55 -42.70 -24.95
N MET A 1061 -10.56 -41.93 -24.50
CA MET A 1061 -11.75 -41.62 -25.26
C MET A 1061 -11.56 -40.33 -26.07
N PRO A 1062 -12.16 -40.23 -27.28
CA PRO A 1062 -12.08 -39.00 -28.08
C PRO A 1062 -12.80 -37.85 -27.36
N LEU A 1063 -12.43 -36.61 -27.69
CA LEU A 1063 -13.19 -35.45 -27.23
C LEU A 1063 -14.61 -35.48 -27.83
N PRO A 1064 -15.66 -35.20 -27.03
CA PRO A 1064 -17.02 -35.20 -27.54
C PRO A 1064 -17.26 -34.02 -28.50
N VAL A 1065 -18.24 -34.18 -29.39
CA VAL A 1065 -18.59 -33.16 -30.38
C VAL A 1065 -18.98 -31.85 -29.70
N GLY A 1066 -18.39 -30.73 -30.14
CA GLY A 1066 -18.69 -29.39 -29.65
C GLY A 1066 -17.84 -28.92 -28.47
N VAL A 1067 -16.96 -29.77 -27.92
CA VAL A 1067 -15.88 -29.37 -27.02
C VAL A 1067 -14.70 -28.90 -27.86
N GLU A 1068 -14.18 -27.71 -27.55
CA GLU A 1068 -13.03 -27.13 -28.26
C GLU A 1068 -11.78 -27.97 -28.00
N LYS A 1069 -10.94 -28.16 -29.04
CA LYS A 1069 -9.66 -28.85 -28.88
C LYS A 1069 -8.70 -27.95 -28.08
N PRO A 1070 -7.92 -28.51 -27.15
CA PRO A 1070 -6.87 -27.77 -26.43
C PRO A 1070 -5.89 -27.08 -27.38
N GLY A 1071 -5.44 -25.87 -27.01
CA GLY A 1071 -4.55 -25.05 -27.85
C GLY A 1071 -3.07 -25.46 -27.80
N HIS A 1072 -2.66 -26.12 -26.72
CA HIS A 1072 -1.30 -26.60 -26.48
C HIS A 1072 -1.30 -28.12 -26.28
N SER A 1073 -0.15 -28.78 -26.36
CA SER A 1073 0.03 -30.15 -25.90
C SER A 1073 0.06 -30.25 -24.37
N LEU A 1074 -0.13 -31.47 -23.83
CA LEU A 1074 -0.09 -31.71 -22.39
C LEU A 1074 1.27 -31.35 -21.78
N GLU A 1075 2.38 -31.67 -22.47
CA GLU A 1075 3.73 -31.35 -21.98
C GLU A 1075 4.00 -29.83 -21.98
N GLU A 1076 3.50 -29.10 -22.98
CA GLU A 1076 3.57 -27.63 -22.98
C GLU A 1076 2.74 -27.03 -21.84
N THR A 1077 1.59 -27.62 -21.52
CA THR A 1077 0.72 -27.16 -20.44
C THR A 1077 1.30 -27.47 -19.06
N LYS A 1078 1.98 -28.60 -18.89
CA LYS A 1078 2.81 -28.90 -17.71
C LYS A 1078 3.93 -27.87 -17.56
N THR A 1079 4.68 -27.63 -18.63
CA THR A 1079 5.77 -26.64 -18.62
C THR A 1079 5.26 -25.25 -18.23
N LEU A 1080 4.11 -24.82 -18.76
CA LEU A 1080 3.48 -23.56 -18.37
C LEU A 1080 3.15 -23.54 -16.87
N THR A 1081 2.61 -24.63 -16.35
CA THR A 1081 2.29 -24.76 -14.92
C THR A 1081 3.54 -24.66 -14.05
N ASP A 1082 4.61 -25.37 -14.41
CA ASP A 1082 5.86 -25.33 -13.67
C ASP A 1082 6.44 -23.91 -13.63
N VAL A 1083 6.37 -23.16 -14.74
CA VAL A 1083 6.79 -21.74 -14.79
C VAL A 1083 6.00 -20.89 -13.79
N TYR A 1084 4.69 -21.08 -13.67
CA TYR A 1084 3.89 -20.36 -12.67
C TYR A 1084 4.18 -20.78 -11.23
N GLN A 1085 4.68 -22.00 -10.99
CA GLN A 1085 5.03 -22.46 -9.64
C GLN A 1085 6.46 -22.08 -9.20
N LEU A 1086 7.27 -21.48 -10.08
CA LEU A 1086 8.61 -21.00 -9.72
C LEU A 1086 8.51 -19.92 -8.65
N ARG A 1087 9.32 -20.07 -7.58
CA ARG A 1087 9.41 -19.12 -6.46
C ARG A 1087 10.39 -18.01 -6.75
#